data_AF-A0AAU3QDQ3-F1
#
_entry.id   AF-A0AAU3QDQ3-F1
#
_cell.length_a   1.000
_cell.length_b   1.000
_cell.length_c   1.000
_cell.angle_alpha   90.00
_cell.angle_beta   90.00
_cell.angle_gamma   90.00
#
_symmetry.space_group_name_H-M   'P 1'
#
loop_
_entity.id
_entity.type
_entity.pdbx_description
1 polymer ?
#
loop_
_entity_poly.entity_id
_entity_poly.type
_entity_poly.pdbx_seq_one_letter_code
_entity_poly.pdbx_strand_id
1 'polypeptide(L)'
;MSRFSRRDLLRAAGAVGAGASAVLIAGPAYAGTGDRRDRAQDQKSFFVATDGKDSNRGTQAAPFATPEKARDAIRAWRQGAPGRATAPVTVFLRGGTYRRTRSFTLEAQDSGAPGRPVTYAAYNGEQVRLVGGVDLPATGFGAVSDEAIRNRLPAGSRDIVREFDLKALGITDYGQIVQTGYGLPRTVTPPELFFNSKAMTLARYPSTGFLAVGQVIDPGGNPRSVLGDPDKMAAEFAKGATFNYTDPRPSTWTDTSDVWMQGYWFYEWADGNLQIKAIDPAAQTVSTKTASMYSVKAGQRYYYYNVLEELDSPGEWYLDRATGKLYLYPPSDLTGASVQLSLLADPMAVLNGCSNVTFSNLTLEGSRGDGIVITDGTSNTVTDCTLRLLGGRAVTIGDASVSAGPRGGSGNEVRGCHIQATGQGGIALAGGDRATLTPARNRAVGNEIHDYSRLQLTYSPAVELAGVGNHVANNHIYDAPHVAILFRGNDHVIEYNEINDVVKETNDAGAIYAGREWTGRGTVIRYNFLHDIVGSGGSHFASGVYLDDCFCGTTVFGNIFYKVDTAFQIGGGRDNIISNNIMLSSGRSVTLDERGLNWAAQNVAPGGAWGMYDLLAAVPYQKEPWRSRYPNLVNIADDQPAYPKYNVVEYNALCAVAALDIAPSARTYGTVDRNLTLTADPGVVTVVDGKPTLGNDDLIAAQLPGYQRIPMNRIGLS
;
A
#
# COMPACT_ATOMS: atom_id res chain seq x y z
N MET A 1 -35.88 -10.58 -19.32
CA MET A 1 -35.68 -10.69 -17.85
C MET A 1 -35.45 -12.16 -17.50
N SER A 2 -34.21 -12.66 -17.58
CA SER A 2 -33.87 -13.97 -17.01
C SER A 2 -33.42 -13.75 -15.57
N ARG A 3 -34.15 -14.32 -14.61
CA ARG A 3 -33.67 -14.44 -13.23
C ARG A 3 -32.34 -15.20 -13.28
N PHE A 4 -31.27 -14.63 -12.71
CA PHE A 4 -30.05 -15.40 -12.46
C PHE A 4 -30.46 -16.61 -11.61
N SER A 5 -30.16 -17.81 -12.11
CA SER A 5 -30.47 -19.03 -11.37
C SER A 5 -29.51 -19.15 -10.19
N ARG A 6 -29.91 -19.87 -9.13
CA ARG A 6 -29.02 -20.22 -8.00
C ARG A 6 -27.68 -20.83 -8.45
N ARG A 7 -27.65 -21.47 -9.64
CA ARG A 7 -26.43 -22.02 -10.27
C ARG A 7 -25.49 -20.95 -10.82
N ASP A 8 -25.98 -19.78 -11.21
CA ASP A 8 -25.15 -18.71 -11.78
C ASP A 8 -24.45 -17.90 -10.68
N LEU A 9 -25.10 -17.68 -9.54
CA LEU A 9 -24.46 -17.16 -8.32
C LEU A 9 -23.40 -18.13 -7.76
N LEU A 10 -23.67 -19.44 -7.80
CA LEU A 10 -22.68 -20.48 -7.45
C LEU A 10 -21.54 -20.59 -8.47
N ARG A 11 -21.74 -20.24 -9.74
CA ARG A 11 -20.66 -20.10 -10.73
C ARG A 11 -19.91 -18.78 -10.56
N ALA A 12 -20.53 -17.68 -10.16
CA ALA A 12 -19.77 -16.46 -9.82
C ALA A 12 -18.90 -16.66 -8.56
N ALA A 13 -19.40 -17.40 -7.57
CA ALA A 13 -18.66 -17.77 -6.36
C ALA A 13 -17.69 -18.97 -6.56
N GLY A 14 -17.94 -19.83 -7.56
CA GLY A 14 -17.21 -21.09 -7.80
C GLY A 14 -16.42 -21.19 -9.12
N ALA A 15 -16.61 -20.29 -10.10
CA ALA A 15 -15.96 -20.33 -11.42
C ALA A 15 -14.79 -19.34 -11.52
N VAL A 16 -13.87 -19.46 -10.56
CA VAL A 16 -12.42 -19.51 -10.84
C VAL A 16 -11.83 -20.85 -10.34
N GLY A 17 -12.67 -21.80 -9.92
CA GLY A 17 -12.27 -23.09 -9.35
C GLY A 17 -12.83 -24.29 -10.10
N ALA A 18 -12.42 -24.50 -11.35
CA ALA A 18 -12.51 -25.81 -12.02
C ALA A 18 -11.38 -25.97 -13.05
N GLY A 19 -10.17 -25.74 -12.56
CA GLY A 19 -8.89 -26.07 -13.21
C GLY A 19 -7.79 -26.30 -12.18
N ALA A 20 -8.16 -26.51 -10.91
CA ALA A 20 -7.26 -26.96 -9.86
C ALA A 20 -7.68 -28.39 -9.52
N SER A 21 -7.14 -29.35 -10.28
CA SER A 21 -6.96 -30.67 -9.71
C SER A 21 -6.19 -30.46 -8.41
N ALA A 22 -6.79 -30.88 -7.30
CA ALA A 22 -6.11 -31.00 -6.02
C ALA A 22 -4.91 -31.94 -6.22
N VAL A 23 -3.75 -31.38 -6.57
CA VAL A 23 -2.49 -32.00 -6.18
C VAL A 23 -2.36 -31.63 -4.70
N LEU A 24 -2.91 -32.51 -3.86
CA LEU A 24 -2.36 -32.74 -2.53
C LEU A 24 -0.89 -33.08 -2.74
N ILE A 25 0.00 -32.09 -2.72
CA ILE A 25 1.36 -32.33 -2.29
C ILE A 25 1.24 -32.47 -0.77
N ALA A 26 0.82 -33.66 -0.34
CA ALA A 26 1.26 -34.14 0.95
C ALA A 26 2.79 -34.02 0.91
N GLY A 27 3.34 -33.11 1.71
CA GLY A 27 4.75 -33.22 2.05
C GLY A 27 4.95 -34.63 2.58
N PRO A 28 5.96 -35.39 2.11
CA PRO A 28 6.19 -36.71 2.66
C PRO A 28 6.49 -36.51 4.15
N ALA A 29 5.61 -37.03 5.00
CA ALA A 29 5.93 -37.35 6.38
C ALA A 29 7.07 -38.38 6.33
N TYR A 30 8.31 -37.91 6.44
CA TYR A 30 9.49 -38.76 6.48
C TYR A 30 9.68 -39.28 7.91
N ALA A 31 8.80 -40.19 8.32
CA ALA A 31 9.09 -41.17 9.35
C ALA A 31 9.65 -42.41 8.66
N GLY A 32 10.92 -42.31 8.26
CA GLY A 32 11.67 -43.39 7.64
C GLY A 32 13.15 -43.18 7.94
N THR A 33 13.68 -43.98 8.85
CA THR A 33 15.11 -44.13 9.11
C THR A 33 15.76 -44.71 7.85
N GLY A 34 16.22 -43.84 6.94
CA GLY A 34 16.80 -44.23 5.66
C GLY A 34 17.51 -43.05 5.01
N ASP A 35 18.82 -43.00 5.26
CA ASP A 35 19.90 -42.29 4.57
C ASP A 35 19.65 -40.86 4.01
N ARG A 36 20.09 -39.85 4.78
CA ARG A 36 20.07 -38.41 4.44
C ARG A 36 21.25 -37.95 3.57
N ARG A 37 22.02 -38.84 2.93
CA ARG A 37 23.30 -38.44 2.30
C ARG A 37 23.28 -38.14 0.78
N ASP A 38 22.24 -38.51 0.03
CA ASP A 38 22.34 -38.53 -1.45
C ASP A 38 21.42 -37.56 -2.24
N ARG A 39 20.94 -36.45 -1.66
CA ARG A 39 20.25 -35.37 -2.42
C ARG A 39 21.01 -34.03 -2.47
N ALA A 40 22.22 -33.96 -1.91
CA ALA A 40 22.97 -32.71 -1.74
C ALA A 40 23.96 -32.39 -2.88
N GLN A 41 24.04 -33.16 -3.97
CA GLN A 41 25.12 -33.04 -4.96
C GLN A 41 24.81 -32.30 -6.27
N ASP A 42 23.55 -31.93 -6.58
CA ASP A 42 23.20 -31.39 -7.91
C ASP A 42 22.89 -29.87 -7.98
N GLN A 43 22.96 -29.12 -6.88
CA GLN A 43 22.67 -27.67 -6.89
C GLN A 43 23.96 -26.83 -6.80
N LYS A 44 24.21 -26.01 -7.83
CA LYS A 44 25.32 -25.05 -7.79
C LYS A 44 25.05 -24.01 -6.72
N SER A 45 26.05 -23.75 -5.87
CA SER A 45 25.97 -22.70 -4.85
C SER A 45 27.11 -21.69 -4.97
N PHE A 46 26.82 -20.43 -4.65
CA PHE A 46 27.80 -19.36 -4.44
C PHE A 46 27.58 -18.71 -3.08
N PHE A 47 28.64 -18.19 -2.47
CA PHE A 47 28.60 -17.53 -1.16
C PHE A 47 29.05 -16.07 -1.26
N VAL A 48 28.34 -15.20 -0.57
CA VAL A 48 28.63 -13.78 -0.42
C VAL A 48 28.76 -13.48 1.08
N ALA A 49 29.80 -12.77 1.50
CA ALA A 49 30.07 -12.43 2.90
C ALA A 49 30.62 -11.01 3.03
N THR A 50 30.39 -10.36 4.18
CA THR A 50 30.86 -9.00 4.46
C THR A 50 32.38 -8.88 4.56
N ASP A 51 33.07 -9.97 4.87
CA ASP A 51 34.53 -10.13 4.88
C ASP A 51 35.07 -10.80 3.58
N GLY A 52 34.19 -11.04 2.60
CA GLY A 52 34.53 -11.63 1.32
C GLY A 52 35.31 -10.70 0.39
N LYS A 53 35.69 -11.21 -0.77
CA LYS A 53 36.35 -10.44 -1.85
C LYS A 53 35.81 -10.85 -3.20
N ASP A 54 35.53 -9.90 -4.08
CA ASP A 54 35.02 -10.20 -5.42
C ASP A 54 36.05 -10.85 -6.37
N SER A 55 37.31 -10.90 -5.95
CA SER A 55 38.36 -11.71 -6.57
C SER A 55 38.34 -13.19 -6.16
N ASN A 56 37.56 -13.56 -5.13
CA ASN A 56 37.47 -14.94 -4.65
C ASN A 56 36.69 -15.83 -5.63
N ARG A 57 36.56 -17.13 -5.31
CA ARG A 57 35.86 -18.11 -6.14
C ARG A 57 34.37 -18.23 -5.82
N GLY A 58 33.89 -17.56 -4.77
CA GLY A 58 32.50 -17.65 -4.31
C GLY A 58 32.17 -18.96 -3.61
N THR A 59 33.16 -19.65 -3.05
CA THR A 59 32.95 -20.84 -2.21
C THR A 59 32.69 -20.42 -0.76
N GLN A 60 32.19 -21.30 0.09
CA GLN A 60 31.96 -20.99 1.50
C GLN A 60 33.24 -20.52 2.22
N ALA A 61 34.39 -21.12 1.89
CA ALA A 61 35.70 -20.76 2.46
C ALA A 61 36.35 -19.52 1.80
N ALA A 62 35.90 -19.14 0.60
CA ALA A 62 36.38 -17.97 -0.12
C ALA A 62 35.19 -17.27 -0.80
N PRO A 63 34.32 -16.59 -0.03
CA PRO A 63 33.09 -15.99 -0.52
C PRO A 63 33.38 -14.71 -1.31
N PHE A 64 32.46 -14.36 -2.22
CA PHE A 64 32.43 -13.03 -2.84
C PHE A 64 32.09 -11.95 -1.80
N ALA A 65 32.36 -10.68 -2.12
CA ALA A 65 31.93 -9.55 -1.29
C ALA A 65 30.52 -9.07 -1.66
N THR A 66 30.14 -9.19 -2.94
CA THR A 66 28.90 -8.58 -3.46
C THR A 66 27.94 -9.58 -4.12
N PRO A 67 26.61 -9.32 -4.07
CA PRO A 67 25.64 -10.08 -4.84
C PRO A 67 25.80 -9.87 -6.35
N GLU A 68 26.29 -8.71 -6.80
CA GLU A 68 26.64 -8.45 -8.20
C GLU A 68 27.67 -9.46 -8.72
N LYS A 69 28.74 -9.70 -7.94
CA LYS A 69 29.76 -10.66 -8.35
C LYS A 69 29.21 -12.08 -8.41
N ALA A 70 28.32 -12.46 -7.49
CA ALA A 70 27.65 -13.75 -7.52
C ALA A 70 26.79 -13.91 -8.78
N ARG A 71 25.97 -12.91 -9.14
CA ARG A 71 25.21 -12.88 -10.41
C ARG A 71 26.13 -13.08 -11.62
N ASP A 72 27.23 -12.34 -11.69
CA ASP A 72 28.16 -12.43 -12.81
C ASP A 72 28.85 -13.81 -12.88
N ALA A 73 29.12 -14.43 -11.73
CA ALA A 73 29.64 -15.80 -11.65
C ALA A 73 28.62 -16.85 -12.12
N ILE A 74 27.31 -16.63 -11.87
CA ILE A 74 26.24 -17.48 -12.41
C ILE A 74 26.24 -17.40 -13.94
N ARG A 75 26.26 -16.20 -14.50
CA ARG A 75 26.30 -15.97 -15.95
C ARG A 75 27.47 -16.71 -16.60
N ALA A 76 28.68 -16.56 -16.05
CA ALA A 76 29.86 -17.25 -16.55
C ALA A 76 29.76 -18.78 -16.40
N TRP A 77 29.27 -19.26 -15.25
CA TRP A 77 29.15 -20.71 -14.99
C TRP A 77 28.18 -21.40 -15.95
N ARG A 78 27.06 -20.73 -16.29
CA ARG A 78 26.04 -21.23 -17.22
C ARG A 78 26.57 -21.42 -18.64
N GLN A 79 27.53 -20.61 -19.07
CA GLN A 79 28.17 -20.74 -20.38
C GLN A 79 29.12 -21.95 -20.47
N GLY A 80 29.52 -22.54 -19.34
CA GLY A 80 30.55 -23.58 -19.31
C GLY A 80 30.09 -24.99 -19.73
N ALA A 81 28.78 -25.27 -19.81
CA ALA A 81 28.25 -26.54 -20.34
C ALA A 81 26.73 -26.44 -20.63
N PRO A 82 26.21 -27.14 -21.67
CA PRO A 82 24.78 -27.10 -22.03
C PRO A 82 23.82 -27.44 -20.87
N GLY A 83 24.17 -28.42 -20.03
CA GLY A 83 23.35 -28.82 -18.88
C GLY A 83 23.25 -27.77 -17.76
N ARG A 84 24.06 -26.70 -17.79
CA ARG A 84 24.09 -25.66 -16.76
C ARG A 84 23.14 -24.49 -17.05
N ALA A 85 22.74 -24.30 -18.30
CA ALA A 85 21.96 -23.13 -18.73
C ALA A 85 20.66 -22.94 -17.91
N THR A 86 20.05 -24.04 -17.47
CA THR A 86 18.79 -24.04 -16.68
C THR A 86 18.92 -24.72 -15.32
N ALA A 87 20.14 -25.04 -14.88
CA ALA A 87 20.36 -25.67 -13.59
C ALA A 87 20.02 -24.70 -12.44
N PRO A 88 19.42 -25.21 -11.34
CA PRO A 88 19.12 -24.37 -10.18
C PRO A 88 20.41 -23.85 -9.55
N VAL A 89 20.37 -22.60 -9.07
CA VAL A 89 21.51 -21.98 -8.40
C VAL A 89 21.05 -21.28 -7.13
N THR A 90 21.80 -21.46 -6.04
CA THR A 90 21.58 -20.68 -4.80
C THR A 90 22.78 -19.79 -4.51
N VAL A 91 22.53 -18.51 -4.28
CA VAL A 91 23.47 -17.56 -3.71
C VAL A 91 23.15 -17.41 -2.23
N PHE A 92 24.04 -17.90 -1.39
CA PHE A 92 23.96 -17.79 0.05
C PHE A 92 24.67 -16.51 0.52
N LEU A 93 23.91 -15.57 1.07
CA LEU A 93 24.45 -14.40 1.75
C LEU A 93 24.70 -14.77 3.21
N ARG A 94 25.92 -14.53 3.69
CA ARG A 94 26.31 -14.72 5.09
C ARG A 94 25.82 -13.55 5.95
N GLY A 95 25.63 -13.79 7.23
CA GLY A 95 25.14 -12.81 8.20
C GLY A 95 25.97 -11.53 8.19
N GLY A 96 25.27 -10.40 8.24
CA GLY A 96 25.91 -9.08 8.23
C GLY A 96 25.10 -8.02 7.51
N THR A 97 25.66 -6.81 7.48
CA THR A 97 25.07 -5.65 6.82
C THR A 97 25.78 -5.37 5.50
N TYR A 98 25.02 -5.40 4.41
CA TYR A 98 25.45 -5.11 3.04
C TYR A 98 24.87 -3.76 2.64
N ARG A 99 25.70 -2.72 2.68
CA ARG A 99 25.28 -1.38 2.29
C ARG A 99 25.09 -1.30 0.77
N ARG A 100 24.00 -0.66 0.35
CA ARG A 100 23.59 -0.50 -1.04
C ARG A 100 23.63 0.97 -1.40
N THR A 101 24.48 1.32 -2.36
CA THR A 101 24.56 2.66 -2.96
C THR A 101 23.90 2.74 -4.34
N ARG A 102 23.40 1.60 -4.83
CA ARG A 102 22.67 1.43 -6.10
C ARG A 102 21.85 0.14 -6.07
N SER A 103 20.87 0.03 -6.96
CA SER A 103 20.07 -1.19 -7.14
C SER A 103 20.94 -2.43 -7.42
N PHE A 104 20.53 -3.57 -6.86
CA PHE A 104 20.95 -4.87 -7.35
C PHE A 104 20.04 -5.30 -8.51
N THR A 105 20.54 -5.14 -9.75
CA THR A 105 19.75 -5.40 -10.96
C THR A 105 19.97 -6.80 -11.51
N LEU A 106 18.86 -7.49 -11.79
CA LEU A 106 18.76 -8.74 -12.52
C LEU A 106 17.99 -8.50 -13.81
N GLU A 107 18.46 -9.11 -14.88
CA GLU A 107 17.90 -8.99 -16.23
C GLU A 107 17.39 -10.36 -16.70
N ALA A 108 16.70 -10.43 -17.85
CA ALA A 108 16.14 -11.67 -18.39
C ALA A 108 17.14 -12.86 -18.44
N GLN A 109 18.43 -12.59 -18.70
CA GLN A 109 19.50 -13.59 -18.72
C GLN A 109 19.81 -14.23 -17.35
N ASP A 110 19.37 -13.61 -16.25
CA ASP A 110 19.55 -14.08 -14.88
C ASP A 110 18.42 -15.02 -14.41
N SER A 111 17.43 -15.26 -15.27
CA SER A 111 16.27 -16.11 -14.99
C SER A 111 16.67 -17.54 -14.60
N GLY A 112 15.90 -18.16 -13.71
CA GLY A 112 15.84 -19.61 -13.57
C GLY A 112 14.95 -20.26 -14.63
N ALA A 113 14.68 -21.54 -14.45
CA ALA A 113 13.66 -22.27 -15.21
C ALA A 113 12.57 -22.81 -14.27
N PRO A 114 11.39 -23.22 -14.78
CA PRO A 114 10.35 -23.82 -13.95
C PRO A 114 10.90 -25.01 -13.13
N GLY A 115 10.69 -24.97 -11.81
CA GLY A 115 11.23 -25.96 -10.86
C GLY A 115 12.74 -25.90 -10.63
N ARG A 116 13.46 -24.95 -11.24
CA ARG A 116 14.91 -24.77 -11.17
C ARG A 116 15.27 -23.29 -11.01
N PRO A 117 14.97 -22.67 -9.86
CA PRO A 117 15.10 -21.23 -9.67
C PRO A 117 16.56 -20.78 -9.52
N VAL A 118 16.77 -19.47 -9.65
CA VAL A 118 17.94 -18.79 -9.08
C VAL A 118 17.51 -18.13 -7.77
N THR A 119 18.09 -18.57 -6.66
CA THR A 119 17.70 -18.13 -5.32
C THR A 119 18.79 -17.30 -4.67
N TYR A 120 18.46 -16.11 -4.17
CA TYR A 120 19.29 -15.29 -3.28
C TYR A 120 18.72 -15.42 -1.87
N ALA A 121 19.45 -16.05 -0.96
CA ALA A 121 18.95 -16.37 0.37
C ALA A 121 19.98 -16.16 1.48
N ALA A 122 19.52 -15.85 2.69
CA ALA A 122 20.36 -15.94 3.86
C ALA A 122 20.84 -17.38 4.09
N TYR A 123 22.10 -17.54 4.47
CA TYR A 123 22.67 -18.84 4.80
C TYR A 123 22.22 -19.30 6.19
N ASN A 124 21.61 -20.48 6.28
CA ASN A 124 21.35 -21.16 7.56
C ASN A 124 20.64 -20.29 8.64
N GLY A 125 19.68 -19.45 8.22
CA GLY A 125 18.95 -18.56 9.13
C GLY A 125 19.77 -17.38 9.68
N GLU A 126 20.98 -17.15 9.17
CA GLU A 126 21.79 -15.98 9.53
C GLU A 126 21.06 -14.67 9.19
N GLN A 127 21.28 -13.62 9.98
CA GLN A 127 20.64 -12.32 9.78
C GLN A 127 21.37 -11.52 8.69
N VAL A 128 20.74 -11.39 7.53
CA VAL A 128 21.27 -10.64 6.38
C VAL A 128 20.48 -9.36 6.20
N ARG A 129 21.17 -8.21 6.26
CA ARG A 129 20.57 -6.89 6.08
C ARG A 129 21.12 -6.21 4.84
N LEU A 130 20.26 -5.92 3.87
CA LEU A 130 20.54 -5.02 2.76
C LEU A 130 20.08 -3.62 3.17
N VAL A 131 21.02 -2.68 3.27
CA VAL A 131 20.77 -1.37 3.88
C VAL A 131 21.01 -0.26 2.87
N GLY A 132 20.00 0.58 2.65
CA GLY A 132 20.08 1.75 1.73
C GLY A 132 20.64 3.03 2.39
N GLY A 133 20.87 2.98 3.70
CA GLY A 133 21.32 4.11 4.50
C GLY A 133 22.78 4.01 4.94
N VAL A 134 23.24 5.09 5.57
CA VAL A 134 24.57 5.19 6.20
C VAL A 134 24.41 5.36 7.70
N ASP A 135 25.27 4.69 8.46
CA ASP A 135 25.29 4.84 9.91
C ASP A 135 26.04 6.12 10.27
N LEU A 136 25.47 6.92 11.17
CA LEU A 136 26.06 8.12 11.74
C LEU A 136 26.68 7.73 13.10
N PRO A 137 28.03 7.63 13.20
CA PRO A 137 28.66 7.17 14.44
C PRO A 137 28.36 8.12 15.60
N ALA A 138 28.05 7.56 16.79
CA ALA A 138 27.79 8.34 17.99
C ALA A 138 28.90 9.37 18.31
N THR A 139 30.15 9.05 17.97
CA THR A 139 31.31 9.93 18.17
C THR A 139 31.32 11.19 17.30
N GLY A 140 30.53 11.23 16.22
CA GLY A 140 30.38 12.41 15.38
C GLY A 140 29.29 13.37 15.86
N PHE A 141 28.49 12.98 16.86
CA PHE A 141 27.47 13.85 17.45
C PHE A 141 28.08 14.71 18.56
N GLY A 142 28.16 16.02 18.30
CA GLY A 142 28.66 17.03 19.23
C GLY A 142 27.56 17.91 19.82
N ALA A 143 27.91 18.77 20.77
CA ALA A 143 27.05 19.91 21.12
C ALA A 143 26.93 20.85 19.91
N VAL A 144 25.79 21.54 19.80
CA VAL A 144 25.57 22.55 18.76
C VAL A 144 26.63 23.65 18.89
N SER A 145 27.47 23.76 17.86
CA SER A 145 28.69 24.56 17.91
C SER A 145 28.49 26.01 17.48
N ASP A 146 27.56 26.24 16.56
CA ASP A 146 27.20 27.56 16.06
C ASP A 146 26.24 28.26 17.04
N GLU A 147 26.67 29.41 17.59
CA GLU A 147 25.88 30.18 18.55
C GLU A 147 24.59 30.75 17.95
N ALA A 148 24.58 31.12 16.67
CA ALA A 148 23.39 31.63 16.00
C ALA A 148 22.34 30.52 15.83
N ILE A 149 22.76 29.30 15.49
CA ILE A 149 21.87 28.12 15.45
C ILE A 149 21.38 27.77 16.86
N ARG A 150 22.29 27.71 17.83
CA ARG A 150 21.95 27.39 19.23
C ARG A 150 20.94 28.38 19.82
N ASN A 151 21.02 29.66 19.47
CA ASN A 151 20.08 30.67 19.94
C ASN A 151 18.66 30.52 19.38
N ARG A 152 18.51 29.89 18.19
CA ARG A 152 17.21 29.57 17.60
C ARG A 152 16.52 28.38 18.27
N LEU A 153 17.27 27.45 18.86
CA LEU A 153 16.70 26.30 19.56
C LEU A 153 15.87 26.72 20.79
N PRO A 154 14.77 26.01 21.09
CA PRO A 154 14.03 26.14 22.34
C PRO A 154 14.96 26.07 23.56
N ALA A 155 14.72 26.93 24.55
CA ALA A 155 15.58 27.02 25.73
C ALA A 155 15.80 25.67 26.43
N GLY A 156 14.76 24.83 26.49
CA GLY A 156 14.81 23.50 27.10
C GLY A 156 15.56 22.44 26.31
N SER A 157 15.79 22.61 25.00
CA SER A 157 16.45 21.63 24.15
C SER A 157 17.90 21.97 23.79
N ARG A 158 18.35 23.22 24.00
CA ARG A 158 19.69 23.73 23.64
C ARG A 158 20.85 22.85 24.09
N ASP A 159 20.79 22.30 25.30
CA ASP A 159 21.86 21.46 25.88
C ASP A 159 21.69 19.97 25.58
N ILE A 160 20.56 19.59 24.98
CA ILE A 160 20.18 18.20 24.70
C ILE A 160 20.39 17.87 23.21
N VAL A 161 20.08 18.82 22.33
CA VAL A 161 20.27 18.66 20.89
C VAL A 161 21.74 18.38 20.58
N ARG A 162 21.96 17.48 19.63
CA ARG A 162 23.27 17.10 19.12
C ARG A 162 23.39 17.43 17.64
N GLU A 163 24.52 18.00 17.26
CA GLU A 163 24.88 18.34 15.88
C GLU A 163 25.73 17.24 15.28
N PHE A 164 25.49 16.91 14.01
CA PHE A 164 26.34 16.04 13.20
C PHE A 164 26.66 16.70 11.86
N ASP A 165 27.93 16.69 11.47
CA ASP A 165 28.38 17.18 10.18
C ASP A 165 28.37 16.07 9.12
N LEU A 166 27.38 16.08 8.23
CA LEU A 166 27.26 15.04 7.21
C LEU A 166 28.42 15.08 6.20
N LYS A 167 29.03 16.26 5.97
CA LYS A 167 30.18 16.38 5.06
C LYS A 167 31.41 15.66 5.59
N ALA A 168 31.53 15.49 6.91
CA ALA A 168 32.60 14.71 7.52
C ALA A 168 32.56 13.22 7.12
N LEU A 169 31.40 12.72 6.67
CA LEU A 169 31.24 11.38 6.10
C LEU A 169 31.24 11.38 4.56
N GLY A 170 31.55 12.51 3.91
CA GLY A 170 31.49 12.65 2.46
C GLY A 170 30.08 12.75 1.89
N ILE A 171 29.06 12.98 2.72
CA ILE A 171 27.68 13.13 2.29
C ILE A 171 27.46 14.60 1.88
N THR A 172 27.24 14.81 0.59
CA THR A 172 27.03 16.14 -0.01
C THR A 172 25.70 16.26 -0.75
N ASP A 173 24.95 15.16 -0.89
CA ASP A 173 23.57 15.14 -1.38
C ASP A 173 22.65 14.83 -0.21
N TYR A 174 21.81 15.81 0.15
CA TYR A 174 20.88 15.76 1.29
C TYR A 174 19.45 15.44 0.85
N GLY A 175 19.27 15.08 -0.43
CA GLY A 175 17.97 15.02 -1.07
C GLY A 175 17.23 16.35 -1.00
N GLN A 176 15.97 16.33 -1.40
CA GLN A 176 15.07 17.47 -1.34
C GLN A 176 13.72 16.98 -0.82
N ILE A 177 13.04 17.81 -0.04
CA ILE A 177 11.61 17.65 0.15
C ILE A 177 10.95 18.17 -1.13
N VAL A 178 10.03 17.40 -1.70
CA VAL A 178 9.29 17.76 -2.90
C VAL A 178 7.81 17.63 -2.64
N GLN A 179 6.99 18.27 -3.49
CA GLN A 179 5.55 18.17 -3.37
C GLN A 179 5.07 16.73 -3.60
N THR A 180 4.32 16.18 -2.66
CA THR A 180 3.73 14.82 -2.66
C THR A 180 2.31 14.86 -2.12
N GLY A 181 1.53 13.80 -2.39
CA GLY A 181 0.17 13.65 -1.88
C GLY A 181 -0.80 13.13 -2.93
N TYR A 182 -2.09 13.26 -2.63
CA TYR A 182 -3.19 12.79 -3.46
C TYR A 182 -3.08 13.25 -4.92
N GLY A 183 -3.17 12.28 -5.82
CA GLY A 183 -3.23 12.49 -7.27
C GLY A 183 -1.92 13.00 -7.89
N LEU A 184 -0.85 13.16 -7.11
CA LEU A 184 0.48 13.45 -7.63
C LEU A 184 1.24 12.15 -7.94
N PRO A 185 2.16 12.16 -8.94
CA PRO A 185 3.07 11.06 -9.16
C PRO A 185 3.91 10.77 -7.92
N ARG A 186 4.21 9.48 -7.68
CA ARG A 186 5.18 9.12 -6.65
C ARG A 186 6.56 9.65 -7.03
N THR A 187 7.22 10.27 -6.07
CA THR A 187 8.59 10.77 -6.17
C THR A 187 9.47 10.09 -5.14
N VAL A 188 10.79 10.15 -5.36
CA VAL A 188 11.76 9.70 -4.36
C VAL A 188 11.57 10.50 -3.08
N THR A 189 11.46 9.81 -1.96
CA THR A 189 11.27 10.47 -0.67
C THR A 189 12.51 11.22 -0.20
N PRO A 190 12.36 12.27 0.62
CA PRO A 190 13.49 12.88 1.30
C PRO A 190 14.17 11.86 2.25
N PRO A 191 15.44 12.07 2.62
CA PRO A 191 16.08 11.25 3.65
C PRO A 191 15.28 11.20 4.94
N GLU A 192 15.30 10.03 5.57
CA GLU A 192 14.77 9.78 6.90
C GLU A 192 15.93 9.44 7.84
N LEU A 193 15.78 9.85 9.10
CA LEU A 193 16.68 9.46 10.17
C LEU A 193 16.04 8.33 10.98
N PHE A 194 16.81 7.28 11.26
CA PHE A 194 16.39 6.17 12.09
C PHE A 194 17.25 6.10 13.34
N PHE A 195 16.62 5.90 14.50
CA PHE A 195 17.28 5.64 15.77
C PHE A 195 16.85 4.27 16.28
N ASN A 196 17.79 3.34 16.46
CA ASN A 196 17.53 1.95 16.88
C ASN A 196 16.40 1.29 16.04
N SER A 197 16.47 1.46 14.72
CA SER A 197 15.48 0.95 13.76
C SER A 197 14.05 1.49 13.94
N LYS A 198 13.88 2.70 14.48
CA LYS A 198 12.64 3.46 14.46
C LYS A 198 12.83 4.74 13.67
N ALA A 199 11.87 5.11 12.83
CA ALA A 199 11.89 6.39 12.13
C ALA A 199 11.70 7.54 13.11
N MET A 200 12.54 8.56 12.98
CA MET A 200 12.51 9.81 13.74
C MET A 200 11.65 10.84 13.02
N THR A 201 11.11 11.79 13.76
CA THR A 201 10.19 12.80 13.25
C THR A 201 10.95 14.06 12.87
N LEU A 202 10.76 14.58 11.65
CA LEU A 202 11.27 15.94 11.36
C LEU A 202 10.59 16.92 12.32
N ALA A 203 11.39 17.77 12.97
CA ALA A 203 10.94 18.76 13.94
C ALA A 203 9.72 19.52 13.40
N ARG A 204 8.61 19.47 14.13
CA ARG A 204 7.29 19.85 13.62
C ARG A 204 6.49 20.64 14.64
N TYR A 205 5.56 21.45 14.13
CA TYR A 205 4.63 22.20 14.95
C TYR A 205 3.17 22.02 14.48
N PRO A 206 2.24 21.71 15.41
CA PRO A 206 2.51 21.26 16.77
C PRO A 206 3.27 19.92 16.78
N SER A 207 3.95 19.63 17.90
CA SER A 207 4.73 18.38 18.07
C SER A 207 3.84 17.13 17.94
N THR A 208 2.52 17.26 18.19
CA THR A 208 1.50 16.24 17.93
C THR A 208 0.20 16.88 17.41
N GLY A 209 -0.59 16.12 16.65
CA GLY A 209 -1.89 16.58 16.14
C GLY A 209 -1.78 17.58 14.98
N PHE A 210 -2.80 18.41 14.80
CA PHE A 210 -2.92 19.34 13.68
C PHE A 210 -3.39 20.71 14.14
N LEU A 211 -2.98 21.75 13.41
CA LEU A 211 -3.61 23.06 13.39
C LEU A 211 -4.80 23.06 12.43
N ALA A 212 -5.58 24.14 12.46
CA ALA A 212 -6.62 24.40 11.47
C ALA A 212 -6.21 25.57 10.56
N VAL A 213 -6.59 25.49 9.29
CA VAL A 213 -6.52 26.61 8.33
C VAL A 213 -7.50 27.68 8.83
N GLY A 214 -7.01 28.90 9.05
CA GLY A 214 -7.85 30.04 9.42
C GLY A 214 -8.62 30.60 8.24
N GLN A 215 -8.85 31.91 8.24
CA GLN A 215 -9.50 32.59 7.12
C GLN A 215 -8.62 32.45 5.85
N VAL A 216 -9.23 31.97 4.76
CA VAL A 216 -8.57 31.87 3.45
C VAL A 216 -8.69 33.22 2.74
N ILE A 217 -7.56 33.80 2.36
CA ILE A 217 -7.46 35.07 1.62
C ILE A 217 -7.39 34.78 0.12
N ASP A 218 -6.58 33.78 -0.26
CA ASP A 218 -6.50 33.22 -1.59
C ASP A 218 -6.46 31.69 -1.47
N PRO A 219 -7.44 30.94 -2.03
CA PRO A 219 -7.44 29.48 -1.95
C PRO A 219 -6.34 28.81 -2.77
N GLY A 220 -5.64 29.56 -3.64
CA GLY A 220 -4.73 29.03 -4.64
C GLY A 220 -5.46 28.39 -5.82
N GLY A 221 -4.70 27.69 -6.66
CA GLY A 221 -5.24 26.99 -7.83
C GLY A 221 -6.00 25.71 -7.50
N ASN A 222 -6.76 25.21 -8.47
CA ASN A 222 -7.49 23.95 -8.40
C ASN A 222 -7.10 23.00 -9.56
N PRO A 223 -5.93 22.34 -9.50
CA PRO A 223 -5.46 21.43 -10.54
C PRO A 223 -6.45 20.31 -10.88
N ARG A 224 -7.25 19.85 -9.91
CA ARG A 224 -8.25 18.80 -10.15
C ARG A 224 -9.34 19.22 -11.14
N SER A 225 -9.69 20.50 -11.18
CA SER A 225 -10.74 21.02 -12.07
C SER A 225 -10.38 20.93 -13.56
N VAL A 226 -9.09 20.78 -13.87
CA VAL A 226 -8.53 20.68 -15.22
C VAL A 226 -7.77 19.36 -15.43
N LEU A 227 -8.12 18.33 -14.65
CA LEU A 227 -7.48 17.01 -14.73
C LEU A 227 -7.50 16.47 -16.17
N GLY A 228 -6.35 15.97 -16.62
CA GLY A 228 -6.18 15.42 -17.98
C GLY A 228 -5.51 16.39 -18.96
N ASP A 229 -5.32 17.66 -18.57
CA ASP A 229 -4.56 18.65 -19.34
C ASP A 229 -3.30 19.06 -18.56
N PRO A 230 -2.12 18.49 -18.88
CA PRO A 230 -0.89 18.72 -18.11
C PRO A 230 -0.48 20.19 -18.02
N ASP A 231 -0.66 20.96 -19.09
CA ASP A 231 -0.26 22.37 -19.15
C ASP A 231 -1.16 23.22 -18.26
N LYS A 232 -2.48 22.98 -18.31
CA LYS A 232 -3.42 23.65 -17.40
C LYS A 232 -3.21 23.23 -15.95
N MET A 233 -2.94 21.95 -15.70
CA MET A 233 -2.62 21.47 -14.35
C MET A 233 -1.37 22.17 -13.80
N ALA A 234 -0.30 22.28 -14.60
CA ALA A 234 0.91 22.99 -14.20
C ALA A 234 0.64 24.47 -13.90
N ALA A 235 -0.21 25.13 -14.71
CA ALA A 235 -0.61 26.51 -14.49
C ALA A 235 -1.44 26.69 -13.20
N GLU A 236 -2.30 25.73 -12.85
CA GLU A 236 -3.03 25.73 -11.57
C GLU A 236 -2.09 25.46 -10.38
N PHE A 237 -1.16 24.52 -10.49
CA PHE A 237 -0.19 24.25 -9.43
C PHE A 237 0.71 25.44 -9.10
N ALA A 238 1.01 26.30 -10.09
CA ALA A 238 1.80 27.50 -9.89
C ALA A 238 1.10 28.57 -9.03
N LYS A 239 -0.21 28.42 -8.75
CA LYS A 239 -1.00 29.38 -7.96
C LYS A 239 -1.04 28.96 -6.48
N GLY A 240 -0.02 29.35 -5.72
CA GLY A 240 0.00 29.14 -4.26
C GLY A 240 -1.18 29.78 -3.53
N ALA A 241 -1.55 29.22 -2.37
CA ALA A 241 -2.61 29.72 -1.51
C ALA A 241 -2.08 30.72 -0.48
N THR A 242 -2.95 31.54 0.10
CA THR A 242 -2.67 32.44 1.23
C THR A 242 -3.81 32.38 2.24
N PHE A 243 -3.50 32.14 3.51
CA PHE A 243 -4.48 32.03 4.58
C PHE A 243 -3.91 32.47 5.93
N ASN A 244 -4.79 32.78 6.88
CA ASN A 244 -4.39 33.06 8.25
C ASN A 244 -4.04 31.77 9.00
N TYR A 245 -2.90 31.74 9.70
CA TYR A 245 -2.62 30.68 10.67
C TYR A 245 -3.38 30.95 11.98
N THR A 246 -3.77 29.89 12.70
CA THR A 246 -4.59 30.01 13.91
C THR A 246 -3.78 30.13 15.20
N ASP A 247 -2.47 29.93 15.14
CA ASP A 247 -1.55 30.03 16.26
C ASP A 247 -0.39 30.97 15.88
N PRO A 248 0.02 31.94 16.74
CA PRO A 248 1.05 32.91 16.41
C PRO A 248 2.48 32.33 16.34
N ARG A 249 2.73 31.08 16.76
CA ARG A 249 4.06 30.45 16.77
C ARG A 249 4.86 30.63 15.47
N PRO A 250 4.29 30.51 14.26
CA PRO A 250 5.01 30.70 13.01
C PRO A 250 5.64 32.09 12.84
N SER A 251 5.15 33.12 13.56
CA SER A 251 5.76 34.47 13.57
C SER A 251 7.14 34.52 14.20
N THR A 252 7.52 33.49 14.97
CA THR A 252 8.77 33.48 15.74
C THR A 252 9.92 32.79 15.02
N TRP A 253 9.66 32.21 13.85
CA TRP A 253 10.66 31.47 13.10
C TRP A 253 11.57 32.39 12.30
N THR A 254 12.87 32.10 12.33
CA THR A 254 13.88 32.95 11.71
C THR A 254 14.06 32.62 10.22
N ASP A 255 14.08 31.34 9.88
CA ASP A 255 14.27 30.86 8.51
C ASP A 255 13.17 29.86 8.14
N THR A 256 12.37 30.25 7.15
CA THR A 256 11.25 29.45 6.64
C THR A 256 11.49 28.95 5.23
N SER A 257 12.72 29.08 4.70
CA SER A 257 13.03 28.81 3.29
C SER A 257 12.87 27.34 2.90
N ASP A 258 13.09 26.42 3.85
CA ASP A 258 12.89 24.97 3.72
C ASP A 258 11.88 24.41 4.73
N VAL A 259 10.92 25.24 5.14
CA VAL A 259 9.78 24.81 5.98
C VAL A 259 8.63 24.37 5.09
N TRP A 260 8.08 23.21 5.43
CA TRP A 260 6.97 22.58 4.71
C TRP A 260 5.78 22.40 5.63
N MET A 261 4.61 22.22 5.03
CA MET A 261 3.38 21.89 5.72
C MET A 261 2.81 20.61 5.14
N GLN A 262 2.35 19.67 5.97
CA GLN A 262 1.61 18.48 5.54
C GLN A 262 0.18 18.57 6.07
N GLY A 263 -0.81 18.28 5.23
CA GLY A 263 -2.20 18.38 5.66
C GLY A 263 -3.22 17.90 4.64
N TYR A 264 -4.49 18.09 5.01
CA TYR A 264 -5.67 17.73 4.24
C TYR A 264 -6.35 19.01 3.76
N TRP A 265 -5.88 19.59 2.65
CA TRP A 265 -6.10 21.00 2.34
C TRP A 265 -7.52 21.40 1.98
N PHE A 266 -8.34 20.46 1.50
CA PHE A 266 -9.72 20.73 1.09
C PHE A 266 -10.67 19.60 1.47
N TYR A 267 -10.25 18.37 1.20
CA TYR A 267 -10.97 17.15 1.51
C TYR A 267 -10.08 16.22 2.36
N GLU A 268 -10.71 15.53 3.30
CA GLU A 268 -10.05 14.67 4.31
C GLU A 268 -9.53 13.34 3.73
N TRP A 269 -9.94 12.97 2.52
CA TRP A 269 -9.35 11.85 1.78
C TRP A 269 -8.11 12.25 0.97
N ALA A 270 -7.79 13.54 0.84
CA ALA A 270 -6.75 14.03 -0.04
C ALA A 270 -5.65 14.76 0.73
N ASP A 271 -4.62 14.00 1.14
CA ASP A 271 -3.43 14.59 1.76
C ASP A 271 -2.51 15.27 0.74
N GLY A 272 -1.60 16.10 1.24
CA GLY A 272 -0.39 16.49 0.55
C GLY A 272 0.44 17.49 1.33
N ASN A 273 1.67 17.70 0.89
CA ASN A 273 2.52 18.74 1.46
C ASN A 273 2.57 20.00 0.58
N LEU A 274 2.84 21.15 1.20
CA LEU A 274 3.02 22.44 0.55
C LEU A 274 4.21 23.17 1.19
N GLN A 275 5.11 23.71 0.38
CA GLN A 275 6.22 24.52 0.88
C GLN A 275 5.75 25.94 1.17
N ILE A 276 6.23 26.52 2.27
CA ILE A 276 6.00 27.94 2.59
C ILE A 276 6.71 28.80 1.54
N LYS A 277 5.99 29.81 1.05
CA LYS A 277 6.54 30.93 0.28
C LYS A 277 6.94 32.08 1.20
N ALA A 278 6.05 32.47 2.11
CA ALA A 278 6.31 33.52 3.10
C ALA A 278 5.36 33.42 4.30
N ILE A 279 5.82 33.92 5.44
CA ILE A 279 5.01 34.22 6.62
C ILE A 279 4.99 35.74 6.79
N ASP A 280 3.80 36.30 6.99
CA ASP A 280 3.61 37.72 7.36
C ASP A 280 3.08 37.77 8.80
N PRO A 281 3.93 38.12 9.79
CA PRO A 281 3.51 38.26 11.19
C PRO A 281 2.50 39.38 11.43
N ALA A 282 2.56 40.48 10.66
CA ALA A 282 1.68 41.62 10.85
C ALA A 282 0.25 41.32 10.37
N ALA A 283 0.14 40.63 9.23
CA ALA A 283 -1.15 40.17 8.70
C ALA A 283 -1.60 38.83 9.29
N GLN A 284 -0.75 38.16 10.06
CA GLN A 284 -0.92 36.79 10.54
C GLN A 284 -1.21 35.77 9.43
N THR A 285 -0.48 35.85 8.32
CA THR A 285 -0.72 34.99 7.15
C THR A 285 0.47 34.09 6.84
N VAL A 286 0.17 32.96 6.20
CA VAL A 286 1.13 32.12 5.50
C VAL A 286 0.70 32.00 4.04
N SER A 287 1.68 32.05 3.13
CA SER A 287 1.48 31.79 1.71
C SER A 287 2.29 30.58 1.27
N THR A 288 1.79 29.81 0.31
CA THR A 288 2.47 28.62 -0.24
C THR A 288 3.11 28.90 -1.59
N LYS A 289 4.13 28.12 -1.96
CA LYS A 289 4.75 28.24 -3.29
C LYS A 289 3.87 27.65 -4.38
N THR A 290 3.15 26.58 -4.08
CA THR A 290 2.28 25.85 -5.02
C THR A 290 0.90 25.60 -4.44
N ALA A 291 -0.05 25.28 -5.31
CA ALA A 291 -1.41 24.87 -4.92
C ALA A 291 -1.42 23.42 -4.39
N SER A 292 -2.44 23.09 -3.59
CA SER A 292 -2.85 21.70 -3.38
C SER A 292 -3.65 21.20 -4.60
N MET A 293 -3.97 19.90 -4.66
CA MET A 293 -4.79 19.33 -5.75
C MET A 293 -6.20 19.94 -5.84
N TYR A 294 -6.78 20.39 -4.72
CA TYR A 294 -8.16 20.87 -4.62
C TYR A 294 -8.28 22.31 -4.12
N SER A 295 -7.20 23.10 -4.12
CA SER A 295 -7.09 24.39 -3.40
C SER A 295 -7.14 24.22 -1.87
N VAL A 296 -7.12 25.33 -1.12
CA VAL A 296 -7.18 25.34 0.36
C VAL A 296 -8.55 25.82 0.86
N LYS A 297 -9.08 25.15 1.89
CA LYS A 297 -10.36 25.49 2.55
C LYS A 297 -10.17 25.81 4.03
N ALA A 298 -10.87 26.82 4.53
CA ALA A 298 -10.88 27.17 5.95
C ALA A 298 -11.38 26.00 6.83
N GLY A 299 -10.79 25.86 8.01
CA GLY A 299 -11.08 24.79 8.99
C GLY A 299 -10.36 23.48 8.71
N GLN A 300 -9.68 23.34 7.58
CA GLN A 300 -8.93 22.12 7.24
C GLN A 300 -7.66 21.95 8.06
N ARG A 301 -7.19 20.72 8.22
CA ARG A 301 -6.13 20.41 9.17
C ARG A 301 -4.75 20.24 8.54
N TYR A 302 -3.71 20.77 9.18
CA TYR A 302 -2.32 20.69 8.73
C TYR A 302 -1.32 20.86 9.89
N TYR A 303 -0.06 20.55 9.65
CA TYR A 303 1.06 20.88 10.55
C TYR A 303 2.28 21.34 9.75
N TYR A 304 3.18 22.07 10.42
CA TYR A 304 4.46 22.49 9.88
C TYR A 304 5.54 21.48 10.21
N TYR A 305 6.54 21.28 9.34
CA TYR A 305 7.67 20.40 9.61
C TYR A 305 8.96 20.89 8.96
N ASN A 306 10.08 20.34 9.44
CA ASN A 306 11.45 20.77 9.16
C ASN A 306 11.76 22.18 9.69
N VAL A 307 11.33 22.46 10.93
CA VAL A 307 11.54 23.76 11.60
C VAL A 307 12.54 23.60 12.75
N LEU A 308 13.72 24.24 12.67
CA LEU A 308 14.76 24.14 13.71
C LEU A 308 14.24 24.62 15.07
N GLU A 309 13.50 25.73 15.08
CA GLU A 309 12.90 26.34 16.27
C GLU A 309 11.90 25.42 16.98
N GLU A 310 11.46 24.32 16.36
CA GLU A 310 10.52 23.34 16.91
C GLU A 310 11.20 22.00 17.26
N LEU A 311 12.54 21.95 17.24
CA LEU A 311 13.29 20.79 17.71
C LEU A 311 13.26 20.75 19.25
N ASP A 312 12.15 20.26 19.79
CA ASP A 312 11.79 20.44 21.20
C ASP A 312 11.50 19.13 21.95
N SER A 313 11.35 18.02 21.22
CA SER A 313 10.92 16.75 21.78
C SER A 313 11.87 15.58 21.46
N PRO A 314 12.04 14.59 22.36
CA PRO A 314 12.84 13.40 22.09
C PRO A 314 12.37 12.64 20.83
N GLY A 315 13.30 12.33 19.93
CA GLY A 315 13.03 11.67 18.66
C GLY A 315 12.73 12.61 17.50
N GLU A 316 12.79 13.92 17.73
CA GLU A 316 12.79 14.90 16.65
C GLU A 316 14.18 15.15 16.08
N TRP A 317 14.23 15.52 14.80
CA TRP A 317 15.45 15.93 14.13
C TRP A 317 15.20 17.01 13.07
N TYR A 318 16.24 17.74 12.70
CA TYR A 318 16.21 18.78 11.68
C TYR A 318 17.44 18.64 10.77
N LEU A 319 17.26 18.90 9.48
CA LEU A 319 18.33 18.86 8.49
C LEU A 319 18.45 20.23 7.81
N ASP A 320 19.55 20.92 8.12
CA ASP A 320 19.95 22.10 7.37
C ASP A 320 20.63 21.65 6.06
N ARG A 321 19.85 21.61 4.98
CA ARG A 321 20.34 21.22 3.64
C ARG A 321 21.31 22.24 3.04
N ALA A 322 21.32 23.50 3.49
CA ALA A 322 22.22 24.51 2.98
C ALA A 322 23.65 24.29 3.52
N THR A 323 23.77 23.93 4.80
CA THR A 323 25.08 23.72 5.45
C THR A 323 25.50 22.26 5.49
N GLY A 324 24.57 21.31 5.37
CA GLY A 324 24.83 19.87 5.53
C GLY A 324 24.92 19.42 6.98
N LYS A 325 24.32 20.19 7.90
CA LYS A 325 24.29 19.90 9.33
C LYS A 325 22.98 19.23 9.72
N LEU A 326 23.09 18.11 10.43
CA LEU A 326 21.95 17.41 11.03
C LEU A 326 21.90 17.73 12.53
N TYR A 327 20.72 18.00 13.04
CA TYR A 327 20.47 18.27 14.45
C TYR A 327 19.46 17.27 14.98
N LEU A 328 19.80 16.56 16.05
CA LEU A 328 18.99 15.49 16.64
C LEU A 328 18.70 15.81 18.09
N TYR A 329 17.43 15.73 18.49
CA TYR A 329 17.05 15.55 19.88
C TYR A 329 16.98 14.03 20.15
N PRO A 330 18.02 13.42 20.75
CA PRO A 330 18.08 11.98 20.84
C PRO A 330 17.00 11.42 21.79
N PRO A 331 16.29 10.33 21.43
CA PRO A 331 15.30 9.69 22.31
C PRO A 331 15.88 9.14 23.62
N SER A 332 17.16 8.75 23.58
CA SER A 332 17.92 8.19 24.69
C SER A 332 19.41 8.49 24.49
N ASP A 333 20.26 8.07 25.41
CA ASP A 333 21.70 8.20 25.26
C ASP A 333 22.21 7.61 23.92
N LEU A 334 23.22 8.27 23.33
CA LEU A 334 23.79 7.88 22.03
C LEU A 334 24.79 6.73 22.15
N THR A 335 25.27 6.40 23.35
CA THR A 335 26.24 5.32 23.54
C THR A 335 25.62 3.98 23.18
N GLY A 336 26.17 3.32 22.15
CA GLY A 336 25.64 2.06 21.64
C GLY A 336 24.35 2.19 20.83
N ALA A 337 23.84 3.40 20.62
CA ALA A 337 22.70 3.64 19.74
C ALA A 337 23.11 3.47 18.27
N SER A 338 22.17 2.96 17.47
CA SER A 338 22.28 2.96 16.01
C SER A 338 21.53 4.17 15.46
N VAL A 339 22.26 5.10 14.85
CA VAL A 339 21.68 6.24 14.12
C VAL A 339 21.97 6.07 12.65
N GLN A 340 20.95 6.10 11.80
CA GLN A 340 21.10 5.83 10.37
C GLN A 340 20.33 6.86 9.53
N LEU A 341 20.94 7.37 8.47
CA LEU A 341 20.33 8.27 7.50
C LEU A 341 20.09 7.51 6.18
N SER A 342 18.85 7.50 5.65
CA SER A 342 18.56 6.88 4.35
C SER A 342 19.09 7.72 3.19
N LEU A 343 19.81 7.08 2.24
CA LEU A 343 20.44 7.79 1.11
C LEU A 343 20.09 7.19 -0.24
N LEU A 344 19.90 5.87 -0.34
CA LEU A 344 19.60 5.19 -1.59
C LEU A 344 18.23 5.64 -2.14
N ALA A 345 18.26 6.32 -3.30
CA ALA A 345 17.06 6.76 -4.02
C ALA A 345 16.45 5.66 -4.89
N ASP A 346 17.28 4.78 -5.43
CA ASP A 346 16.85 3.69 -6.31
C ASP A 346 16.17 2.56 -5.51
N PRO A 347 15.41 1.68 -6.17
CA PRO A 347 14.98 0.43 -5.54
C PRO A 347 16.19 -0.38 -5.06
N MET A 348 16.08 -1.09 -3.93
CA MET A 348 17.20 -1.91 -3.44
C MET A 348 17.55 -3.05 -4.40
N ALA A 349 16.54 -3.69 -5.00
CA ALA A 349 16.71 -4.69 -6.04
C ALA A 349 15.70 -4.51 -7.17
N VAL A 350 16.12 -4.85 -8.39
CA VAL A 350 15.31 -4.74 -9.61
C VAL A 350 15.40 -6.03 -10.41
N LEU A 351 14.27 -6.57 -10.83
CA LEU A 351 14.16 -7.71 -11.74
C LEU A 351 13.47 -7.23 -13.02
N ASN A 352 14.20 -7.17 -14.11
CA ASN A 352 13.71 -6.72 -15.41
C ASN A 352 13.57 -7.93 -16.35
N GLY A 353 12.33 -8.35 -16.61
CA GLY A 353 12.03 -9.49 -17.48
C GLY A 353 12.58 -10.83 -16.98
N CYS A 354 12.92 -10.94 -15.69
CA CYS A 354 13.41 -12.19 -15.10
C CYS A 354 12.28 -13.19 -14.87
N SER A 355 12.59 -14.48 -14.90
CA SER A 355 11.67 -15.53 -14.49
C SER A 355 12.29 -16.51 -13.50
N ASN A 356 11.50 -17.06 -12.59
CA ASN A 356 11.93 -18.06 -11.61
C ASN A 356 13.14 -17.60 -10.76
N VAL A 357 13.13 -16.34 -10.33
CA VAL A 357 14.10 -15.80 -9.36
C VAL A 357 13.45 -15.69 -7.99
N THR A 358 14.16 -16.10 -6.95
CA THR A 358 13.68 -16.07 -5.57
C THR A 358 14.59 -15.22 -4.69
N PHE A 359 14.00 -14.30 -3.93
CA PHE A 359 14.63 -13.64 -2.76
C PHE A 359 14.02 -14.25 -1.50
N SER A 360 14.85 -14.76 -0.58
CA SER A 360 14.37 -15.51 0.58
C SER A 360 15.11 -15.17 1.88
N ASN A 361 14.36 -14.91 2.96
CA ASN A 361 14.91 -14.69 4.30
C ASN A 361 15.94 -13.56 4.36
N LEU A 362 15.62 -12.40 3.77
CA LEU A 362 16.47 -11.21 3.76
C LEU A 362 15.76 -10.04 4.45
N THR A 363 16.52 -9.18 5.11
CA THR A 363 16.04 -7.86 5.56
C THR A 363 16.45 -6.79 4.56
N LEU A 364 15.50 -6.00 4.06
CA LEU A 364 15.71 -4.83 3.20
C LEU A 364 15.23 -3.58 3.94
N GLU A 365 16.13 -2.62 4.20
CA GLU A 365 15.77 -1.46 5.02
C GLU A 365 16.58 -0.16 4.87
N GLY A 366 15.99 0.95 5.30
CA GLY A 366 16.66 2.24 5.41
C GLY A 366 16.94 2.89 4.05
N SER A 367 16.02 2.74 3.09
CA SER A 367 16.11 3.32 1.74
C SER A 367 15.14 4.49 1.58
N ARG A 368 15.41 5.41 0.65
CA ARG A 368 14.43 6.42 0.19
C ARG A 368 13.51 5.87 -0.90
N GLY A 369 13.98 4.87 -1.65
CA GLY A 369 13.25 4.20 -2.71
C GLY A 369 12.51 2.93 -2.27
N ASP A 370 12.03 2.17 -3.26
CA ASP A 370 11.36 0.88 -3.06
C ASP A 370 12.33 -0.21 -2.54
N GLY A 371 11.76 -1.29 -2.00
CA GLY A 371 12.50 -2.50 -1.67
C GLY A 371 12.86 -3.28 -2.93
N ILE A 372 11.89 -4.02 -3.49
CA ILE A 372 12.09 -4.84 -4.70
C ILE A 372 11.11 -4.41 -5.78
N VAL A 373 11.63 -4.14 -6.99
CA VAL A 373 10.82 -3.88 -8.18
C VAL A 373 10.96 -5.05 -9.15
N ILE A 374 9.83 -5.57 -9.63
CA ILE A 374 9.75 -6.63 -10.63
C ILE A 374 8.95 -6.06 -11.80
N THR A 375 9.63 -5.80 -12.90
CA THR A 375 9.02 -5.30 -14.14
C THR A 375 9.12 -6.39 -15.19
N ASP A 376 7.97 -6.75 -15.77
CA ASP A 376 7.81 -7.91 -16.62
C ASP A 376 8.26 -9.22 -15.92
N GLY A 377 8.35 -10.32 -16.67
CA GLY A 377 8.85 -11.58 -16.13
C GLY A 377 7.80 -12.45 -15.42
N THR A 378 8.19 -13.67 -15.05
CA THR A 378 7.23 -14.67 -14.57
C THR A 378 7.73 -15.55 -13.44
N SER A 379 6.84 -15.92 -12.52
CA SER A 379 7.16 -16.87 -11.44
C SER A 379 8.33 -16.43 -10.56
N ASN A 380 8.54 -15.12 -10.38
CA ASN A 380 9.49 -14.62 -9.38
C ASN A 380 8.86 -14.64 -7.99
N THR A 381 9.66 -14.81 -6.96
CA THR A 381 9.18 -14.95 -5.57
C THR A 381 9.99 -14.09 -4.62
N VAL A 382 9.31 -13.30 -3.80
CA VAL A 382 9.86 -12.69 -2.58
C VAL A 382 9.21 -13.40 -1.40
N THR A 383 9.99 -14.18 -0.65
CA THR A 383 9.47 -15.06 0.41
C THR A 383 10.19 -14.85 1.73
N ASP A 384 9.45 -14.82 2.83
CA ASP A 384 10.02 -14.82 4.20
C ASP A 384 10.98 -13.64 4.46
N CYS A 385 10.78 -12.52 3.76
CA CYS A 385 11.64 -11.34 3.88
C CYS A 385 11.05 -10.33 4.86
N THR A 386 11.92 -9.53 5.49
CA THR A 386 11.53 -8.35 6.25
C THR A 386 11.83 -7.12 5.43
N LEU A 387 10.79 -6.35 5.06
CA LEU A 387 10.94 -5.11 4.30
C LEU A 387 10.45 -3.95 5.17
N ARG A 388 11.37 -3.11 5.63
CA ARG A 388 11.04 -2.08 6.62
C ARG A 388 11.78 -0.76 6.43
N LEU A 389 11.24 0.34 6.95
CA LEU A 389 11.92 1.65 6.92
C LEU A 389 12.32 2.04 5.48
N LEU A 390 11.41 1.78 4.54
CA LEU A 390 11.57 2.13 3.12
C LEU A 390 10.74 3.38 2.86
N GLY A 391 11.33 4.41 2.25
CA GLY A 391 10.58 5.59 1.84
C GLY A 391 9.54 5.28 0.75
N GLY A 392 9.86 4.36 -0.16
CA GLY A 392 8.95 3.86 -1.19
C GLY A 392 8.03 2.74 -0.72
N ARG A 393 7.71 1.83 -1.64
CA ARG A 393 6.97 0.58 -1.40
C ARG A 393 7.89 -0.56 -1.01
N ALA A 394 7.36 -1.57 -0.33
CA ALA A 394 8.10 -2.79 -0.05
C ALA A 394 8.38 -3.59 -1.33
N VAL A 395 7.34 -3.92 -2.10
CA VAL A 395 7.48 -4.65 -3.36
C VAL A 395 6.56 -4.08 -4.43
N THR A 396 7.11 -3.78 -5.61
CA THR A 396 6.35 -3.35 -6.78
C THR A 396 6.46 -4.39 -7.88
N ILE A 397 5.37 -5.10 -8.20
CA ILE A 397 5.24 -5.95 -9.38
C ILE A 397 4.51 -5.13 -10.46
N GLY A 398 5.27 -4.56 -11.39
CA GLY A 398 4.81 -3.56 -12.33
C GLY A 398 5.86 -2.49 -12.61
N ASP A 399 5.40 -1.33 -13.06
CA ASP A 399 6.22 -0.11 -13.14
C ASP A 399 5.74 0.96 -12.14
N ALA A 400 6.34 2.15 -12.21
CA ALA A 400 6.01 3.27 -11.32
C ALA A 400 4.53 3.67 -11.38
N SER A 401 3.83 3.41 -12.50
CA SER A 401 2.39 3.59 -12.64
C SER A 401 1.65 2.25 -12.58
N VAL A 402 1.57 1.68 -11.38
CA VAL A 402 0.83 0.42 -11.12
C VAL A 402 -0.61 0.49 -11.66
N SER A 403 -1.21 1.68 -11.61
CA SER A 403 -2.55 1.99 -12.15
C SER A 403 -2.67 1.93 -13.68
N ALA A 404 -1.58 1.90 -14.44
CA ALA A 404 -1.58 1.98 -15.92
C ALA A 404 -0.81 0.86 -16.66
N GLY A 405 0.07 0.09 -15.99
CA GLY A 405 1.06 -0.74 -16.68
C GLY A 405 0.69 -2.22 -16.88
N PRO A 406 0.74 -2.78 -18.12
CA PRO A 406 0.70 -4.23 -18.35
C PRO A 406 1.98 -4.96 -17.86
N ARG A 407 2.99 -4.21 -17.38
CA ARG A 407 4.33 -4.71 -17.07
C ARG A 407 4.47 -5.37 -15.71
N GLY A 408 3.38 -5.89 -15.13
CA GLY A 408 3.44 -6.70 -13.92
C GLY A 408 3.86 -8.16 -14.17
N GLY A 409 4.05 -8.56 -15.43
CA GLY A 409 4.34 -9.95 -15.75
C GLY A 409 3.23 -10.90 -15.32
N SER A 410 3.56 -12.15 -14.99
CA SER A 410 2.56 -13.13 -14.55
C SER A 410 3.10 -14.16 -13.56
N GLY A 411 2.27 -14.58 -12.59
CA GLY A 411 2.60 -15.62 -11.63
C GLY A 411 3.67 -15.24 -10.62
N ASN A 412 3.99 -13.95 -10.45
CA ASN A 412 4.91 -13.45 -9.45
C ASN A 412 4.24 -13.47 -8.06
N GLU A 413 5.02 -13.72 -7.00
CA GLU A 413 4.48 -13.90 -5.65
C GLU A 413 5.29 -13.17 -4.59
N VAL A 414 4.61 -12.46 -3.70
CA VAL A 414 5.13 -11.94 -2.43
C VAL A 414 4.45 -12.70 -1.30
N ARG A 415 5.22 -13.49 -0.54
CA ARG A 415 4.66 -14.45 0.42
C ARG A 415 5.39 -14.46 1.75
N GLY A 416 4.65 -14.60 2.85
CA GLY A 416 5.26 -14.81 4.17
C GLY A 416 6.14 -13.64 4.61
N CYS A 417 6.00 -12.46 4.02
CA CYS A 417 6.87 -11.33 4.31
C CYS A 417 6.31 -10.50 5.48
N HIS A 418 7.22 -9.92 6.26
CA HIS A 418 6.90 -8.89 7.24
C HIS A 418 7.22 -7.51 6.68
N ILE A 419 6.20 -6.69 6.47
CA ILE A 419 6.30 -5.37 5.84
C ILE A 419 5.87 -4.33 6.87
N GLN A 420 6.77 -3.41 7.22
CA GLN A 420 6.45 -2.39 8.22
C GLN A 420 7.11 -1.03 7.96
N ALA A 421 6.50 0.04 8.45
CA ALA A 421 7.09 1.38 8.46
C ALA A 421 7.49 1.92 7.06
N THR A 422 6.72 1.61 6.01
CA THR A 422 6.97 2.10 4.65
C THR A 422 6.34 3.47 4.41
N GLY A 423 6.98 4.29 3.58
CA GLY A 423 6.57 5.67 3.31
C GLY A 423 5.42 5.80 2.30
N GLN A 424 5.40 4.95 1.26
CA GLN A 424 4.47 5.04 0.11
C GLN A 424 3.69 3.74 -0.19
N GLY A 425 3.48 2.90 0.83
CA GLY A 425 2.61 1.71 0.78
C GLY A 425 3.36 0.37 0.86
N GLY A 426 2.64 -0.73 0.71
CA GLY A 426 3.19 -2.09 0.87
C GLY A 426 3.56 -2.74 -0.47
N ILE A 427 2.64 -3.53 -1.01
CA ILE A 427 2.81 -4.36 -2.20
C ILE A 427 1.95 -3.80 -3.34
N ALA A 428 2.51 -3.73 -4.54
CA ALA A 428 1.74 -3.45 -5.75
C ALA A 428 1.75 -4.64 -6.71
N LEU A 429 0.57 -4.98 -7.25
CA LEU A 429 0.33 -6.08 -8.18
C LEU A 429 -0.35 -5.57 -9.46
N ALA A 430 0.44 -5.35 -10.51
CA ALA A 430 -0.06 -5.07 -11.86
C ALA A 430 -0.09 -6.34 -12.74
N GLY A 431 -0.33 -6.18 -14.04
CA GLY A 431 -0.21 -7.26 -15.05
C GLY A 431 -1.53 -7.84 -15.52
N GLY A 432 -1.44 -8.76 -16.50
CA GLY A 432 -2.59 -9.25 -17.24
C GLY A 432 -2.96 -8.29 -18.38
N ASP A 433 -3.92 -8.71 -19.20
CA ASP A 433 -4.35 -7.95 -20.36
C ASP A 433 -5.87 -7.77 -20.33
N ARG A 434 -6.31 -6.51 -20.16
CA ARG A 434 -7.74 -6.16 -20.10
C ARG A 434 -8.43 -6.30 -21.45
N ALA A 435 -7.74 -6.10 -22.58
CA ALA A 435 -8.38 -6.25 -23.89
C ALA A 435 -8.84 -7.70 -24.12
N THR A 436 -8.02 -8.66 -23.68
CA THR A 436 -8.28 -10.10 -23.80
C THR A 436 -8.81 -10.77 -22.52
N LEU A 437 -8.89 -10.04 -21.41
CA LEU A 437 -9.17 -10.57 -20.06
C LEU A 437 -8.21 -11.71 -19.64
N THR A 438 -6.97 -11.67 -20.13
CA THR A 438 -5.95 -12.66 -19.76
C THR A 438 -5.41 -12.34 -18.36
N PRO A 439 -5.51 -13.27 -17.39
CA PRO A 439 -5.10 -12.99 -16.01
C PRO A 439 -3.58 -13.05 -15.81
N ALA A 440 -3.04 -12.12 -15.03
CA ALA A 440 -1.64 -12.12 -14.59
C ALA A 440 -1.35 -13.19 -13.53
N ARG A 441 -2.30 -13.41 -12.61
CA ARG A 441 -2.13 -14.35 -11.47
C ARG A 441 -0.96 -13.97 -10.55
N ASN A 442 -0.65 -12.68 -10.39
CA ASN A 442 0.31 -12.23 -9.38
C ASN A 442 -0.33 -12.27 -7.99
N ARG A 443 0.48 -12.48 -6.94
CA ARG A 443 0.00 -12.90 -5.62
C ARG A 443 0.66 -12.12 -4.48
N ALA A 444 -0.14 -11.65 -3.52
CA ALA A 444 0.32 -11.23 -2.20
C ALA A 444 -0.36 -12.13 -1.16
N VAL A 445 0.40 -13.08 -0.58
CA VAL A 445 -0.18 -14.15 0.23
C VAL A 445 0.53 -14.34 1.57
N GLY A 446 -0.20 -14.37 2.69
CA GLY A 446 0.41 -14.72 3.97
C GLY A 446 1.37 -13.66 4.51
N ASN A 447 1.18 -12.38 4.16
CA ASN A 447 2.06 -11.29 4.60
C ASN A 447 1.47 -10.57 5.80
N GLU A 448 2.33 -10.15 6.72
CA GLU A 448 2.00 -9.22 7.80
C GLU A 448 2.41 -7.81 7.37
N ILE A 449 1.45 -6.88 7.28
CA ILE A 449 1.66 -5.54 6.72
C ILE A 449 1.09 -4.48 7.66
N HIS A 450 1.94 -3.64 8.24
CA HIS A 450 1.49 -2.59 9.16
C HIS A 450 2.36 -1.32 9.11
N ASP A 451 1.90 -0.24 9.73
CA ASP A 451 2.62 1.06 9.78
C ASP A 451 3.05 1.57 8.39
N TYR A 452 2.26 1.31 7.34
CA TYR A 452 2.53 1.79 5.99
C TYR A 452 1.91 3.19 5.77
N SER A 453 2.29 3.86 4.68
CA SER A 453 1.85 5.24 4.37
C SER A 453 2.35 6.29 5.36
N ARG A 454 3.59 6.18 5.87
CA ARG A 454 4.12 7.17 6.83
C ARG A 454 4.42 8.54 6.21
N LEU A 455 4.74 8.60 4.91
CA LEU A 455 5.21 9.82 4.24
C LEU A 455 4.20 10.33 3.19
N GLN A 456 3.48 9.42 2.53
CA GLN A 456 2.31 9.73 1.73
C GLN A 456 1.10 9.07 2.38
N LEU A 457 0.22 9.87 3.00
CA LEU A 457 -0.78 9.38 3.95
C LEU A 457 -1.99 8.75 3.26
N THR A 458 -2.32 9.15 2.03
CA THR A 458 -3.51 8.67 1.31
C THR A 458 -3.17 8.00 -0.01
N TYR A 459 -4.06 7.09 -0.41
CA TYR A 459 -3.99 6.25 -1.61
C TYR A 459 -2.63 5.54 -1.82
N SER A 460 -1.96 5.17 -0.72
CA SER A 460 -0.72 4.39 -0.70
C SER A 460 -0.93 3.07 0.06
N PRO A 461 -1.79 2.17 -0.45
CA PRO A 461 -2.33 1.04 0.33
C PRO A 461 -1.27 0.01 0.73
N ALA A 462 -1.62 -0.86 1.67
CA ALA A 462 -0.85 -2.08 1.96
C ALA A 462 -0.76 -2.98 0.73
N VAL A 463 -1.87 -3.11 -0.03
CA VAL A 463 -1.86 -3.81 -1.32
C VAL A 463 -2.63 -3.03 -2.39
N GLU A 464 -1.98 -2.75 -3.51
CA GLU A 464 -2.62 -2.19 -4.71
C GLU A 464 -2.75 -3.26 -5.80
N LEU A 465 -3.95 -3.49 -6.33
CA LEU A 465 -4.18 -4.37 -7.49
C LEU A 465 -4.60 -3.56 -8.72
N ALA A 466 -4.00 -3.89 -9.86
CA ALA A 466 -4.39 -3.41 -11.16
C ALA A 466 -4.32 -4.53 -12.22
N GLY A 467 -4.99 -4.32 -13.35
CA GLY A 467 -4.94 -5.23 -14.50
C GLY A 467 -5.98 -6.34 -14.42
N VAL A 468 -5.58 -7.61 -14.54
CA VAL A 468 -6.52 -8.74 -14.57
C VAL A 468 -6.03 -9.91 -13.71
N GLY A 469 -6.89 -10.44 -12.84
CA GLY A 469 -6.70 -11.77 -12.26
C GLY A 469 -5.61 -11.91 -11.19
N ASN A 470 -5.23 -10.81 -10.54
CA ASN A 470 -4.34 -10.84 -9.36
C ASN A 470 -5.06 -11.28 -8.08
N HIS A 471 -4.31 -11.80 -7.12
CA HIS A 471 -4.82 -12.49 -5.94
C HIS A 471 -4.17 -12.00 -4.64
N VAL A 472 -5.00 -11.65 -3.66
CA VAL A 472 -4.58 -11.20 -2.33
C VAL A 472 -5.25 -12.06 -1.28
N ALA A 473 -4.47 -12.85 -0.54
CA ALA A 473 -5.04 -13.77 0.42
C ALA A 473 -4.23 -14.01 1.68
N ASN A 474 -4.91 -14.35 2.78
CA ASN A 474 -4.27 -14.75 4.03
C ASN A 474 -3.31 -13.71 4.61
N ASN A 475 -3.47 -12.43 4.27
CA ASN A 475 -2.65 -11.36 4.85
C ASN A 475 -3.29 -10.85 6.14
N HIS A 476 -2.46 -10.33 7.04
CA HIS A 476 -2.91 -9.51 8.17
C HIS A 476 -2.44 -8.08 7.93
N ILE A 477 -3.38 -7.15 7.80
CA ILE A 477 -3.12 -5.76 7.42
C ILE A 477 -3.68 -4.83 8.51
N TYR A 478 -2.82 -4.06 9.16
CA TYR A 478 -3.25 -3.22 10.27
C TYR A 478 -2.45 -1.94 10.48
N ASP A 479 -2.92 -1.09 11.39
CA ASP A 479 -2.27 0.16 11.82
C ASP A 479 -1.85 1.09 10.68
N ALA A 480 -2.82 1.69 10.00
CA ALA A 480 -2.56 2.63 8.91
C ALA A 480 -3.56 3.79 8.83
N PRO A 481 -3.14 4.95 8.30
CA PRO A 481 -3.99 6.15 8.23
C PRO A 481 -5.16 6.01 7.24
N HIS A 482 -5.06 5.10 6.28
CA HIS A 482 -5.94 5.06 5.09
C HIS A 482 -6.19 3.62 4.60
N VAL A 483 -6.57 3.46 3.32
CA VAL A 483 -6.97 2.21 2.65
C VAL A 483 -5.97 1.06 2.82
N ALA A 484 -6.48 -0.14 3.12
CA ALA A 484 -5.68 -1.37 3.18
C ALA A 484 -5.46 -1.98 1.80
N ILE A 485 -6.54 -2.19 1.04
CA ILE A 485 -6.51 -2.79 -0.29
C ILE A 485 -7.21 -1.86 -1.27
N LEU A 486 -6.47 -1.37 -2.26
CA LEU A 486 -7.03 -0.61 -3.38
C LEU A 486 -7.01 -1.47 -4.63
N PHE A 487 -8.10 -1.54 -5.38
CA PHE A 487 -8.12 -2.31 -6.63
C PHE A 487 -8.75 -1.57 -7.81
N ARG A 488 -8.27 -1.89 -9.01
CA ARG A 488 -8.79 -1.47 -10.32
C ARG A 488 -8.64 -2.62 -11.31
N GLY A 489 -9.44 -2.63 -12.39
CA GLY A 489 -9.38 -3.71 -13.37
C GLY A 489 -10.31 -4.89 -13.06
N ASN A 490 -9.94 -6.09 -13.49
CA ASN A 490 -10.88 -7.19 -13.72
C ASN A 490 -10.50 -8.49 -13.00
N ASP A 491 -11.51 -9.28 -12.64
CA ASP A 491 -11.36 -10.67 -12.20
C ASP A 491 -10.36 -10.90 -11.04
N HIS A 492 -10.13 -9.91 -10.19
CA HIS A 492 -9.29 -10.06 -9.01
C HIS A 492 -9.95 -10.94 -7.94
N VAL A 493 -9.14 -11.54 -7.08
CA VAL A 493 -9.64 -12.28 -5.91
C VAL A 493 -8.97 -11.72 -4.65
N ILE A 494 -9.80 -11.33 -3.67
CA ILE A 494 -9.38 -10.82 -2.36
C ILE A 494 -10.05 -11.71 -1.30
N GLU A 495 -9.30 -12.61 -0.68
CA GLU A 495 -9.89 -13.61 0.22
C GLU A 495 -9.09 -13.98 1.47
N TYR A 496 -9.77 -14.35 2.55
CA TYR A 496 -9.12 -14.83 3.78
C TYR A 496 -8.18 -13.82 4.45
N ASN A 497 -8.29 -12.52 4.18
CA ASN A 497 -7.47 -11.52 4.84
C ASN A 497 -8.11 -11.10 6.18
N GLU A 498 -7.27 -10.76 7.15
CA GLU A 498 -7.64 -10.05 8.37
C GLU A 498 -7.21 -8.59 8.22
N ILE A 499 -8.14 -7.66 8.43
CA ILE A 499 -7.88 -6.22 8.27
C ILE A 499 -8.48 -5.48 9.46
N ASN A 500 -7.65 -4.74 10.19
CA ASN A 500 -8.07 -3.98 11.36
C ASN A 500 -7.29 -2.70 11.57
N ASP A 501 -7.83 -1.73 12.31
CA ASP A 501 -7.12 -0.49 12.63
C ASP A 501 -6.55 0.21 11.38
N VAL A 502 -7.36 0.29 10.32
CA VAL A 502 -7.03 1.03 9.08
C VAL A 502 -8.05 2.15 8.87
N VAL A 503 -7.76 3.09 7.97
CA VAL A 503 -8.58 4.31 7.80
C VAL A 503 -8.63 5.14 9.11
N LYS A 504 -7.58 5.05 9.93
CA LYS A 504 -7.53 5.69 11.26
C LYS A 504 -7.55 7.20 11.20
N GLU A 505 -7.03 7.78 10.12
CA GLU A 505 -6.82 9.22 10.05
C GLU A 505 -7.81 9.91 9.12
N THR A 506 -8.35 9.21 8.13
CA THR A 506 -9.08 9.80 7.00
C THR A 506 -10.57 9.44 7.01
N ASN A 507 -11.35 10.13 6.18
CA ASN A 507 -12.73 9.80 5.89
C ASN A 507 -12.92 9.55 4.38
N ASP A 508 -14.13 9.19 3.96
CA ASP A 508 -14.48 8.88 2.56
C ASP A 508 -13.55 7.82 1.95
N ALA A 509 -13.30 6.76 2.73
CA ALA A 509 -12.39 5.69 2.37
C ALA A 509 -12.89 4.34 2.90
N GLY A 510 -12.46 3.27 2.23
CA GLY A 510 -12.75 1.90 2.63
C GLY A 510 -11.46 1.15 2.92
N ALA A 511 -11.50 0.19 3.85
CA ALA A 511 -10.40 -0.74 4.05
C ALA A 511 -10.12 -1.51 2.75
N ILE A 512 -11.18 -1.96 2.05
CA ILE A 512 -11.11 -2.41 0.67
C ILE A 512 -11.85 -1.40 -0.21
N TYR A 513 -11.14 -0.75 -1.15
CA TYR A 513 -11.63 0.39 -1.92
C TYR A 513 -11.44 0.22 -3.43
N ALA A 514 -12.46 0.57 -4.21
CA ALA A 514 -12.40 0.78 -5.65
C ALA A 514 -13.39 1.88 -6.07
N GLY A 515 -13.15 2.56 -7.19
CA GLY A 515 -14.02 3.65 -7.63
C GLY A 515 -13.89 4.05 -9.10
N ARG A 516 -14.98 4.64 -9.65
CA ARG A 516 -15.04 5.33 -10.96
C ARG A 516 -14.76 4.44 -12.17
N GLU A 517 -15.38 3.26 -12.25
CA GLU A 517 -15.17 2.38 -13.41
C GLU A 517 -16.31 1.38 -13.65
N TRP A 518 -16.98 1.46 -14.82
CA TRP A 518 -17.99 0.47 -15.21
C TRP A 518 -17.41 -0.84 -15.73
N THR A 519 -16.18 -0.81 -16.23
CA THR A 519 -15.49 -1.94 -16.87
C THR A 519 -14.67 -2.76 -15.89
N GLY A 520 -14.50 -2.30 -14.65
CA GLY A 520 -13.76 -2.99 -13.57
C GLY A 520 -14.59 -4.08 -12.91
N ARG A 521 -14.87 -5.16 -13.65
CA ARG A 521 -15.86 -6.20 -13.28
C ARG A 521 -15.22 -7.54 -12.98
N GLY A 522 -15.94 -8.37 -12.25
CA GLY A 522 -15.58 -9.78 -11.98
C GLY A 522 -14.70 -9.98 -10.75
N THR A 523 -14.31 -8.90 -10.06
CA THR A 523 -13.59 -9.00 -8.79
C THR A 523 -14.45 -9.65 -7.72
N VAL A 524 -13.84 -10.57 -6.96
CA VAL A 524 -14.47 -11.28 -5.84
C VAL A 524 -13.75 -10.93 -4.54
N ILE A 525 -14.50 -10.39 -3.58
CA ILE A 525 -14.06 -10.13 -2.21
C ILE A 525 -14.78 -11.13 -1.30
N ARG A 526 -14.08 -12.14 -0.75
CA ARG A 526 -14.74 -13.18 0.04
C ARG A 526 -13.99 -13.66 1.25
N TYR A 527 -14.73 -14.06 2.29
CA TYR A 527 -14.14 -14.70 3.47
C TYR A 527 -13.06 -13.87 4.16
N ASN A 528 -13.16 -12.54 4.13
CA ASN A 528 -12.28 -11.65 4.88
C ASN A 528 -12.89 -11.33 6.24
N PHE A 529 -12.06 -11.04 7.23
CA PHE A 529 -12.46 -10.50 8.53
C PHE A 529 -11.98 -9.06 8.65
N LEU A 530 -12.93 -8.13 8.73
CA LEU A 530 -12.68 -6.70 8.83
C LEU A 530 -13.19 -6.23 10.20
N HIS A 531 -12.31 -5.67 11.04
CA HIS A 531 -12.72 -5.27 12.38
C HIS A 531 -11.99 -4.06 12.96
N ASP A 532 -12.63 -3.37 13.91
CA ASP A 532 -12.07 -2.19 14.56
C ASP A 532 -11.65 -1.11 13.53
N ILE A 533 -12.55 -0.84 12.58
CA ILE A 533 -12.35 0.14 11.50
C ILE A 533 -13.27 1.32 11.76
N VAL A 534 -12.73 2.29 12.49
CA VAL A 534 -13.46 3.47 12.99
C VAL A 534 -12.68 4.73 12.61
N GLY A 535 -13.35 5.66 11.95
CA GLY A 535 -12.76 6.91 11.49
C GLY A 535 -12.46 7.87 12.64
N SER A 536 -11.48 8.75 12.43
CA SER A 536 -11.18 9.81 13.41
C SER A 536 -12.36 10.79 13.56
N GLY A 537 -12.47 11.39 14.76
CA GLY A 537 -13.43 12.46 15.04
C GLY A 537 -14.91 12.04 15.08
N GLY A 538 -15.22 10.74 15.17
CA GLY A 538 -16.60 10.24 15.16
C GLY A 538 -17.29 10.33 13.79
N SER A 539 -16.51 10.48 12.72
CA SER A 539 -17.05 10.50 11.36
C SER A 539 -17.37 9.08 10.87
N HIS A 540 -18.63 8.81 10.55
CA HIS A 540 -19.11 7.47 10.12
C HIS A 540 -18.67 7.03 8.71
N PHE A 541 -17.54 7.51 8.20
CA PHE A 541 -17.14 7.32 6.80
C PHE A 541 -15.91 6.43 6.61
N ALA A 542 -15.43 5.77 7.66
CA ALA A 542 -14.53 4.63 7.53
C ALA A 542 -15.36 3.39 7.15
N SER A 543 -15.15 2.90 5.92
CA SER A 543 -15.91 1.76 5.41
C SER A 543 -15.11 0.46 5.46
N GLY A 544 -15.77 -0.68 5.63
CA GLY A 544 -15.14 -1.98 5.44
C GLY A 544 -14.86 -2.21 3.95
N VAL A 545 -15.93 -2.27 3.14
CA VAL A 545 -15.84 -2.30 1.67
C VAL A 545 -16.50 -1.05 1.10
N TYR A 546 -15.75 -0.29 0.31
CA TYR A 546 -16.24 0.90 -0.40
C TYR A 546 -16.10 0.72 -1.91
N LEU A 547 -17.23 0.54 -2.59
CA LEU A 547 -17.34 0.60 -4.05
C LEU A 547 -17.86 1.97 -4.44
N ASP A 548 -16.92 2.88 -4.68
CA ASP A 548 -17.16 4.30 -4.77
C ASP A 548 -17.53 4.75 -6.20
N ASP A 549 -18.20 5.90 -6.30
CA ASP A 549 -18.41 6.65 -7.54
C ASP A 549 -18.74 5.80 -8.77
N CYS A 550 -19.85 5.07 -8.67
CA CYS A 550 -20.42 4.23 -9.71
C CYS A 550 -19.54 3.06 -10.17
N PHE A 551 -18.67 2.52 -9.30
CA PHE A 551 -17.97 1.27 -9.55
C PHE A 551 -18.92 0.05 -9.60
N CYS A 552 -18.60 -0.93 -10.45
CA CYS A 552 -19.56 -1.97 -10.86
C CYS A 552 -19.03 -3.40 -10.80
N GLY A 553 -19.94 -4.37 -10.79
CA GLY A 553 -19.64 -5.77 -11.10
C GLY A 553 -18.75 -6.50 -10.10
N THR A 554 -18.75 -6.08 -8.83
CA THR A 554 -17.99 -6.75 -7.76
C THR A 554 -18.89 -7.72 -6.99
N THR A 555 -18.39 -8.93 -6.73
CA THR A 555 -19.05 -9.88 -5.80
C THR A 555 -18.39 -9.82 -4.44
N VAL A 556 -19.16 -9.50 -3.40
CA VAL A 556 -18.72 -9.48 -2.01
C VAL A 556 -19.47 -10.54 -1.22
N PHE A 557 -18.78 -11.63 -0.86
CA PHE A 557 -19.40 -12.85 -0.38
C PHE A 557 -18.78 -13.38 0.91
N GLY A 558 -19.58 -13.66 1.94
CA GLY A 558 -19.09 -14.43 3.09
C GLY A 558 -18.04 -13.71 3.94
N ASN A 559 -18.05 -12.38 4.01
CA ASN A 559 -17.13 -11.60 4.84
C ASN A 559 -17.74 -11.32 6.22
N ILE A 560 -16.88 -11.11 7.21
CA ILE A 560 -17.26 -10.77 8.58
C ILE A 560 -16.82 -9.33 8.87
N PHE A 561 -17.76 -8.50 9.29
CA PHE A 561 -17.52 -7.12 9.72
C PHE A 561 -17.86 -7.00 11.21
N TYR A 562 -16.90 -6.56 12.02
CA TYR A 562 -17.08 -6.42 13.46
C TYR A 562 -16.54 -5.08 13.96
N LYS A 563 -17.37 -4.22 14.55
CA LYS A 563 -16.97 -2.86 14.96
C LYS A 563 -16.39 -2.04 13.80
N VAL A 564 -17.16 -1.98 12.72
CA VAL A 564 -16.84 -1.15 11.55
C VAL A 564 -17.85 -0.01 11.49
N ASP A 565 -17.40 1.21 11.21
CA ASP A 565 -18.30 2.38 11.11
C ASP A 565 -19.36 2.17 10.03
N THR A 566 -18.96 1.76 8.83
CA THR A 566 -19.86 1.38 7.73
C THR A 566 -19.39 0.08 7.10
N ALA A 567 -20.11 -1.03 7.27
CA ALA A 567 -19.66 -2.31 6.69
C ALA A 567 -19.54 -2.22 5.16
N PHE A 568 -20.57 -1.68 4.50
CA PHE A 568 -20.58 -1.46 3.05
C PHE A 568 -21.05 -0.06 2.69
N GLN A 569 -20.22 0.66 1.94
CA GLN A 569 -20.59 1.91 1.26
C GLN A 569 -20.52 1.67 -0.25
N ILE A 570 -21.67 1.70 -0.91
CA ILE A 570 -21.81 1.46 -2.34
C ILE A 570 -22.36 2.74 -2.98
N GLY A 571 -21.45 3.49 -3.59
CA GLY A 571 -21.70 4.80 -4.15
C GLY A 571 -22.31 4.75 -5.54
N GLY A 572 -23.57 4.33 -5.64
CA GLY A 572 -24.21 4.05 -6.92
C GLY A 572 -23.64 2.79 -7.55
N GLY A 573 -23.45 2.81 -8.86
CA GLY A 573 -22.88 1.68 -9.60
C GLY A 573 -23.86 0.51 -9.69
N ARG A 574 -23.50 -0.50 -10.47
CA ARG A 574 -24.43 -1.53 -10.93
C ARG A 574 -23.79 -2.91 -10.97
N ASP A 575 -24.63 -3.93 -10.95
CA ASP A 575 -24.24 -5.34 -11.01
C ASP A 575 -23.35 -5.80 -9.84
N ASN A 576 -23.35 -5.09 -8.71
CA ASN A 576 -22.65 -5.52 -7.51
C ASN A 576 -23.50 -6.56 -6.75
N ILE A 577 -22.83 -7.59 -6.19
CA ILE A 577 -23.49 -8.67 -5.44
C ILE A 577 -22.95 -8.65 -4.03
N ILE A 578 -23.77 -8.28 -3.06
CA ILE A 578 -23.45 -8.25 -1.62
C ILE A 578 -24.23 -9.37 -0.95
N SER A 579 -23.57 -10.51 -0.70
CA SER A 579 -24.28 -11.68 -0.19
C SER A 579 -23.56 -12.47 0.89
N ASN A 580 -24.33 -13.11 1.77
CA ASN A 580 -23.82 -14.05 2.76
C ASN A 580 -22.82 -13.43 3.75
N ASN A 581 -22.85 -12.11 3.95
CA ASN A 581 -21.94 -11.42 4.86
C ASN A 581 -22.54 -11.33 6.27
N ILE A 582 -21.68 -11.30 7.28
CA ILE A 582 -22.05 -11.11 8.68
C ILE A 582 -21.60 -9.72 9.12
N MET A 583 -22.51 -8.91 9.65
CA MET A 583 -22.26 -7.55 10.15
C MET A 583 -22.68 -7.47 11.61
N LEU A 584 -21.71 -7.21 12.50
CA LEU A 584 -21.89 -7.28 13.94
C LEU A 584 -21.36 -6.01 14.61
N SER A 585 -22.14 -5.45 15.55
CA SER A 585 -21.71 -4.32 16.39
C SER A 585 -21.09 -3.17 15.60
N SER A 586 -21.68 -2.85 14.45
CA SER A 586 -21.16 -1.90 13.46
C SER A 586 -22.11 -0.70 13.35
N GLY A 587 -21.65 0.43 12.81
CA GLY A 587 -22.52 1.60 12.66
C GLY A 587 -23.60 1.37 11.58
N ARG A 588 -23.20 1.45 10.32
CA ARG A 588 -24.05 1.23 9.14
C ARG A 588 -23.82 -0.17 8.55
N SER A 589 -24.90 -0.81 8.10
CA SER A 589 -24.83 -2.13 7.44
C SER A 589 -24.46 -1.98 5.96
N VAL A 590 -25.45 -1.97 5.07
CA VAL A 590 -25.28 -1.71 3.65
C VAL A 590 -25.92 -0.38 3.30
N THR A 591 -25.09 0.56 2.87
CA THR A 591 -25.52 1.80 2.21
C THR A 591 -25.32 1.64 0.71
N LEU A 592 -26.39 1.68 -0.07
CA LEU A 592 -26.37 1.67 -1.54
C LEU A 592 -27.17 2.87 -2.04
N ASP A 593 -26.45 3.90 -2.49
CA ASP A 593 -27.03 5.15 -2.95
C ASP A 593 -27.29 5.16 -4.47
N GLU A 594 -27.88 6.26 -4.96
CA GLU A 594 -28.12 6.51 -6.38
C GLU A 594 -27.40 7.77 -6.87
N ARG A 595 -26.16 7.99 -6.39
CA ARG A 595 -25.44 9.27 -6.61
C ARG A 595 -25.32 9.68 -8.08
N GLY A 596 -25.21 8.70 -8.97
CA GLY A 596 -25.17 8.92 -10.42
C GLY A 596 -26.40 9.64 -10.98
N LEU A 597 -27.52 9.66 -10.24
CA LEU A 597 -28.75 10.37 -10.62
C LEU A 597 -28.88 11.75 -9.98
N ASN A 598 -27.98 12.12 -9.06
CA ASN A 598 -28.06 13.35 -8.29
C ASN A 598 -26.78 14.20 -8.41
N TRP A 599 -26.06 14.44 -7.32
CA TRP A 599 -24.88 15.29 -7.29
C TRP A 599 -23.76 14.82 -8.24
N ALA A 600 -23.69 13.52 -8.54
CA ALA A 600 -22.68 12.98 -9.43
C ALA A 600 -23.10 12.88 -10.91
N ALA A 601 -24.33 13.28 -11.28
CA ALA A 601 -24.85 13.07 -12.63
C ALA A 601 -23.96 13.67 -13.74
N GLN A 602 -23.41 14.88 -13.51
CA GLN A 602 -22.51 15.53 -14.46
C GLN A 602 -21.15 14.83 -14.59
N ASN A 603 -20.68 14.17 -13.52
CA ASN A 603 -19.40 13.45 -13.56
C ASN A 603 -19.51 12.13 -14.34
N VAL A 604 -20.68 11.50 -14.29
CA VAL A 604 -20.98 10.23 -14.97
C VAL A 604 -21.30 10.43 -16.47
N ALA A 605 -21.81 11.60 -16.85
CA ALA A 605 -22.19 11.93 -18.22
C ALA A 605 -21.03 11.81 -19.24
N PRO A 606 -21.31 11.69 -20.55
CA PRO A 606 -20.28 11.76 -21.59
C PRO A 606 -19.43 13.04 -21.46
N GLY A 607 -18.10 12.89 -21.42
CA GLY A 607 -17.17 13.99 -21.19
C GLY A 607 -17.10 14.49 -19.73
N GLY A 608 -17.76 13.82 -18.79
CA GLY A 608 -17.73 14.15 -17.37
C GLY A 608 -16.37 13.89 -16.71
N ALA A 609 -16.12 14.56 -15.58
CA ALA A 609 -14.82 14.59 -14.91
C ALA A 609 -14.33 13.26 -14.29
N TRP A 610 -15.15 12.20 -14.34
CA TRP A 610 -14.75 10.85 -13.96
C TRP A 610 -14.25 10.00 -15.14
N GLY A 611 -14.40 10.44 -16.38
CA GLY A 611 -13.89 9.72 -17.56
C GLY A 611 -14.53 8.34 -17.77
N MET A 612 -15.73 8.11 -17.25
CA MET A 612 -16.41 6.80 -17.27
C MET A 612 -16.59 6.24 -18.69
N TYR A 613 -16.91 7.12 -19.65
CA TYR A 613 -17.06 6.75 -21.06
C TYR A 613 -15.71 6.50 -21.74
N ASP A 614 -14.64 7.18 -21.34
CA ASP A 614 -13.29 6.95 -21.87
C ASP A 614 -12.77 5.59 -21.41
N LEU A 615 -12.98 5.24 -20.13
CA LEU A 615 -12.68 3.92 -19.59
C LEU A 615 -13.50 2.80 -20.25
N LEU A 616 -14.74 3.10 -20.64
CA LEU A 616 -15.57 2.17 -21.42
C LEU A 616 -15.02 1.96 -22.84
N ALA A 617 -14.63 3.04 -23.51
CA ALA A 617 -14.06 3.01 -24.86
C ALA A 617 -12.65 2.38 -24.91
N ALA A 618 -11.90 2.40 -23.80
CA ALA A 618 -10.56 1.83 -23.69
C ALA A 618 -10.51 0.30 -23.75
N VAL A 619 -11.66 -0.39 -23.68
CA VAL A 619 -11.74 -1.86 -23.72
C VAL A 619 -12.77 -2.34 -24.74
N PRO A 620 -12.61 -3.54 -25.33
CA PRO A 620 -13.53 -4.06 -26.35
C PRO A 620 -14.81 -4.66 -25.73
N TYR A 621 -15.52 -3.90 -24.89
CA TYR A 621 -16.60 -4.40 -24.03
C TYR A 621 -17.79 -5.07 -24.76
N GLN A 622 -17.96 -4.83 -26.06
CA GLN A 622 -19.02 -5.42 -26.89
C GLN A 622 -18.56 -6.64 -27.71
N LYS A 623 -17.27 -6.97 -27.68
CA LYS A 623 -16.66 -8.08 -28.43
C LYS A 623 -16.31 -9.23 -27.48
N GLU A 624 -16.04 -10.42 -28.03
CA GLU A 624 -15.45 -11.48 -27.22
C GLU A 624 -14.03 -11.09 -26.76
N PRO A 625 -13.61 -11.46 -25.54
CA PRO A 625 -14.37 -12.26 -24.56
C PRO A 625 -15.29 -11.44 -23.64
N TRP A 626 -15.23 -10.11 -23.68
CA TRP A 626 -16.02 -9.22 -22.80
C TRP A 626 -17.51 -9.45 -22.89
N ARG A 627 -18.05 -9.62 -24.10
CA ARG A 627 -19.48 -9.81 -24.34
C ARG A 627 -20.04 -11.03 -23.62
N SER A 628 -19.33 -12.16 -23.64
CA SER A 628 -19.76 -13.38 -22.95
C SER A 628 -19.43 -13.33 -21.46
N ARG A 629 -18.32 -12.70 -21.06
CA ARG A 629 -17.88 -12.58 -19.67
C ARG A 629 -18.74 -11.62 -18.85
N TYR A 630 -19.13 -10.48 -19.43
CA TYR A 630 -19.87 -9.40 -18.76
C TYR A 630 -21.08 -8.97 -19.61
N PRO A 631 -22.10 -9.83 -19.77
CA PRO A 631 -23.22 -9.58 -20.69
C PRO A 631 -24.01 -8.30 -20.36
N ASN A 632 -24.12 -7.94 -19.08
CA ASN A 632 -24.83 -6.73 -18.65
C ASN A 632 -24.10 -5.41 -19.01
N LEU A 633 -22.82 -5.48 -19.40
CA LEU A 633 -22.03 -4.32 -19.81
C LEU A 633 -22.24 -3.95 -21.29
N VAL A 634 -22.60 -4.92 -22.14
CA VAL A 634 -22.59 -4.81 -23.61
C VAL A 634 -23.46 -3.64 -24.11
N ASN A 635 -24.60 -3.41 -23.44
CA ASN A 635 -25.57 -2.38 -23.80
C ASN A 635 -25.65 -1.25 -22.75
N ILE A 636 -24.60 -1.05 -21.95
CA ILE A 636 -24.63 -0.10 -20.82
C ILE A 636 -25.01 1.33 -21.26
N ALA A 637 -24.59 1.75 -22.45
CA ALA A 637 -24.89 3.08 -23.00
C ALA A 637 -26.39 3.31 -23.21
N ASP A 638 -27.14 2.26 -23.56
CA ASP A 638 -28.57 2.31 -23.84
C ASP A 638 -29.43 1.95 -22.62
N ASP A 639 -28.81 1.52 -21.52
CA ASP A 639 -29.50 1.01 -20.33
C ASP A 639 -29.35 1.94 -19.11
N GLN A 640 -29.46 3.24 -19.36
CA GLN A 640 -29.42 4.30 -18.35
C GLN A 640 -28.21 4.15 -17.40
N PRO A 641 -26.98 4.40 -17.90
CA PRO A 641 -25.74 3.95 -17.29
C PRO A 641 -25.49 4.49 -15.86
N ALA A 642 -26.11 5.62 -15.51
CA ALA A 642 -26.02 6.23 -14.18
C ALA A 642 -26.90 5.55 -13.11
N TYR A 643 -27.88 4.73 -13.50
CA TYR A 643 -28.78 4.07 -12.56
C TYR A 643 -28.10 2.89 -11.87
N PRO A 644 -28.35 2.67 -10.57
CA PRO A 644 -27.75 1.57 -9.81
C PRO A 644 -28.49 0.23 -10.02
N LYS A 645 -28.58 -0.20 -11.28
CA LYS A 645 -29.35 -1.39 -11.69
C LYS A 645 -28.65 -2.70 -11.31
N TYR A 646 -29.45 -3.76 -11.19
CA TYR A 646 -28.97 -5.15 -11.11
C TYR A 646 -28.06 -5.45 -9.91
N ASN A 647 -28.02 -4.56 -8.92
CA ASN A 647 -27.36 -4.85 -7.66
C ASN A 647 -28.18 -5.90 -6.90
N VAL A 648 -27.49 -6.79 -6.19
CA VAL A 648 -28.08 -7.85 -5.38
C VAL A 648 -27.60 -7.70 -3.95
N VAL A 649 -28.51 -7.61 -2.99
CA VAL A 649 -28.24 -7.58 -1.55
C VAL A 649 -29.09 -8.66 -0.89
N GLU A 650 -28.48 -9.82 -0.63
CA GLU A 650 -29.22 -10.98 -0.09
C GLU A 650 -28.41 -11.87 0.85
N TYR A 651 -29.08 -12.58 1.74
CA TYR A 651 -28.45 -13.50 2.69
C TYR A 651 -27.46 -12.87 3.67
N ASN A 652 -27.54 -11.56 3.90
CA ASN A 652 -26.68 -10.93 4.90
C ASN A 652 -27.32 -11.04 6.29
N ALA A 653 -26.49 -11.28 7.31
CA ALA A 653 -26.87 -11.33 8.72
C ALA A 653 -26.43 -10.03 9.41
N LEU A 654 -27.38 -9.34 10.04
CA LEU A 654 -27.20 -8.04 10.69
C LEU A 654 -27.49 -8.22 12.20
N CYS A 655 -26.53 -7.87 13.06
CA CYS A 655 -26.75 -7.81 14.51
C CYS A 655 -26.13 -6.54 15.09
N ALA A 656 -26.88 -5.83 15.94
CA ALA A 656 -26.42 -4.59 16.57
C ALA A 656 -25.80 -3.60 15.56
N VAL A 657 -26.50 -3.41 14.44
CA VAL A 657 -26.10 -2.54 13.31
C VAL A 657 -27.34 -1.87 12.73
N ALA A 658 -27.20 -0.70 12.12
CA ALA A 658 -28.32 -0.02 11.47
C ALA A 658 -28.94 -0.89 10.35
N ALA A 659 -30.23 -0.70 10.10
CA ALA A 659 -30.96 -1.36 9.02
C ALA A 659 -30.38 -1.00 7.64
N LEU A 660 -30.71 -1.80 6.62
CA LEU A 660 -30.27 -1.59 5.25
C LEU A 660 -30.74 -0.23 4.71
N ASP A 661 -29.80 0.59 4.26
CA ASP A 661 -30.04 1.89 3.62
C ASP A 661 -29.84 1.78 2.11
N ILE A 662 -30.93 1.49 1.40
CA ILE A 662 -30.91 1.23 -0.04
C ILE A 662 -31.84 2.21 -0.75
N ALA A 663 -31.27 2.96 -1.69
CA ALA A 663 -31.99 3.95 -2.49
C ALA A 663 -33.18 3.35 -3.25
N PRO A 664 -34.27 4.12 -3.47
CA PRO A 664 -35.45 3.63 -4.17
C PRO A 664 -35.15 3.00 -5.54
N SER A 665 -34.32 3.63 -6.38
CA SER A 665 -34.00 3.06 -7.70
C SER A 665 -33.23 1.75 -7.60
N ALA A 666 -32.30 1.62 -6.65
CA ALA A 666 -31.58 0.38 -6.41
C ALA A 666 -32.52 -0.76 -5.97
N ARG A 667 -33.58 -0.46 -5.19
CA ARG A 667 -34.63 -1.43 -4.85
C ARG A 667 -35.50 -1.78 -6.05
N THR A 668 -35.85 -0.81 -6.89
CA THR A 668 -36.69 -1.02 -8.08
C THR A 668 -36.01 -1.88 -9.14
N TYR A 669 -34.71 -1.68 -9.35
CA TYR A 669 -33.97 -2.32 -10.45
C TYR A 669 -33.00 -3.42 -9.99
N GLY A 670 -32.89 -3.66 -8.68
CA GLY A 670 -32.07 -4.70 -8.08
C GLY A 670 -32.88 -5.75 -7.31
N THR A 671 -32.18 -6.57 -6.54
CA THR A 671 -32.77 -7.55 -5.62
C THR A 671 -32.31 -7.22 -4.20
N VAL A 672 -33.25 -6.91 -3.32
CA VAL A 672 -33.00 -6.76 -1.88
C VAL A 672 -33.94 -7.69 -1.14
N ASP A 673 -33.45 -8.85 -0.75
CA ASP A 673 -34.28 -9.94 -0.26
C ASP A 673 -33.49 -10.85 0.70
N ARG A 674 -34.17 -11.60 1.56
CA ARG A 674 -33.56 -12.61 2.45
C ARG A 674 -32.37 -12.07 3.26
N ASN A 675 -32.47 -10.86 3.82
CA ASN A 675 -31.49 -10.34 4.78
C ASN A 675 -32.07 -10.47 6.19
N LEU A 676 -31.30 -11.03 7.12
CA LEU A 676 -31.75 -11.32 8.47
C LEU A 676 -31.23 -10.26 9.44
N THR A 677 -32.14 -9.60 10.16
CA THR A 677 -31.77 -8.87 11.38
C THR A 677 -31.95 -9.80 12.56
N LEU A 678 -30.86 -10.15 13.23
CA LEU A 678 -30.84 -11.02 14.39
C LEU A 678 -31.41 -10.28 15.60
N THR A 679 -32.32 -10.93 16.32
CA THR A 679 -32.93 -10.41 17.55
C THR A 679 -32.13 -10.76 18.81
N ALA A 680 -31.21 -11.72 18.71
CA ALA A 680 -30.28 -12.12 19.75
C ALA A 680 -28.85 -12.06 19.22
N ASP A 681 -27.93 -11.57 20.05
CA ASP A 681 -26.51 -11.50 19.69
C ASP A 681 -25.94 -12.92 19.47
N PRO A 682 -25.40 -13.25 18.29
CA PRO A 682 -24.71 -14.53 18.07
C PRO A 682 -23.41 -14.66 18.87
N GLY A 683 -23.03 -13.62 19.63
CA GLY A 683 -21.88 -13.58 20.52
C GLY A 683 -20.77 -12.70 19.97
N VAL A 684 -19.80 -12.37 20.85
CA VAL A 684 -18.61 -11.60 20.49
C VAL A 684 -17.77 -12.39 19.49
N VAL A 685 -17.32 -11.74 18.40
CA VAL A 685 -16.27 -12.31 17.56
C VAL A 685 -14.96 -12.25 18.35
N THR A 686 -14.37 -13.40 18.63
CA THR A 686 -13.07 -13.48 19.32
C THR A 686 -12.03 -14.05 18.38
N VAL A 687 -10.80 -13.55 18.49
CA VAL A 687 -9.65 -14.11 17.79
C VAL A 687 -9.00 -15.14 18.72
N VAL A 688 -9.07 -16.41 18.33
CA VAL A 688 -8.46 -17.54 19.04
C VAL A 688 -7.40 -18.13 18.12
N ASP A 689 -6.15 -18.20 18.59
CA ASP A 689 -5.00 -18.65 17.79
C ASP A 689 -4.85 -17.91 16.44
N GLY A 690 -5.12 -16.60 16.43
CA GLY A 690 -5.07 -15.79 15.21
C GLY A 690 -6.20 -16.08 14.21
N LYS A 691 -7.29 -16.73 14.65
CA LYS A 691 -8.46 -17.02 13.82
C LYS A 691 -9.73 -16.42 14.42
N PRO A 692 -10.58 -15.75 13.61
CA PRO A 692 -11.88 -15.31 14.08
C PRO A 692 -12.74 -16.53 14.42
N THR A 693 -13.51 -16.40 15.49
CA THR A 693 -14.52 -17.38 15.90
C THR A 693 -15.79 -16.63 16.24
N LEU A 694 -16.93 -17.19 15.85
CA LEU A 694 -18.25 -16.66 16.19
C LEU A 694 -18.87 -17.52 17.29
N GLY A 695 -19.43 -16.87 18.32
CA GLY A 695 -20.00 -17.57 19.48
C GLY A 695 -21.10 -18.57 19.14
N ASN A 696 -21.94 -18.28 18.15
CA ASN A 696 -23.05 -19.13 17.73
C ASN A 696 -23.41 -18.95 16.23
N ASP A 697 -22.59 -19.51 15.34
CA ASP A 697 -22.86 -19.54 13.89
C ASP A 697 -24.11 -20.38 13.53
N ASP A 698 -24.47 -21.34 14.38
CA ASP A 698 -25.67 -22.18 14.21
C ASP A 698 -26.96 -21.36 14.27
N LEU A 699 -26.96 -20.28 15.05
CA LEU A 699 -28.09 -19.35 15.14
C LEU A 699 -28.41 -18.71 13.80
N ILE A 700 -27.38 -18.28 13.06
CA ILE A 700 -27.54 -17.66 11.74
C ILE A 700 -28.07 -18.69 10.75
N ALA A 701 -27.47 -19.88 10.72
CA ALA A 701 -27.91 -20.96 9.83
C ALA A 701 -29.37 -21.39 10.07
N ALA A 702 -29.81 -21.38 11.33
CA ALA A 702 -31.19 -21.73 11.69
C ALA A 702 -32.22 -20.66 11.25
N GLN A 703 -31.86 -19.38 11.34
CA GLN A 703 -32.78 -18.27 11.06
C GLN A 703 -32.71 -17.75 9.62
N LEU A 704 -31.64 -18.06 8.89
CA LEU A 704 -31.45 -17.65 7.50
C LEU A 704 -31.22 -18.86 6.58
N PRO A 705 -32.30 -19.57 6.20
CA PRO A 705 -32.19 -20.71 5.27
C PRO A 705 -31.54 -20.29 3.95
N GLY A 706 -30.39 -20.89 3.64
CA GLY A 706 -29.59 -20.55 2.47
C GLY A 706 -28.28 -19.82 2.79
N TYR A 707 -28.09 -19.39 4.04
CA TYR A 707 -26.78 -18.98 4.56
C TYR A 707 -25.76 -20.12 4.41
N GLN A 708 -24.56 -19.75 3.97
CA GLN A 708 -23.41 -20.62 3.84
C GLN A 708 -22.39 -20.25 4.91
N ARG A 709 -21.97 -21.23 5.71
CA ARG A 709 -21.00 -20.99 6.78
C ARG A 709 -19.69 -20.44 6.23
N ILE A 710 -19.17 -19.44 6.92
CA ILE A 710 -17.89 -18.81 6.58
C ILE A 710 -16.75 -19.71 7.11
N PRO A 711 -15.75 -20.07 6.28
CA PRO A 711 -14.59 -20.86 6.69
C PRO A 711 -13.59 -20.05 7.53
N MET A 712 -14.00 -19.68 8.75
CA MET A 712 -13.24 -18.76 9.61
C MET A 712 -11.83 -19.25 9.97
N ASN A 713 -11.63 -20.57 10.07
CA ASN A 713 -10.33 -21.21 10.34
C ASN A 713 -9.28 -20.97 9.25
N ARG A 714 -9.68 -20.45 8.09
CA ARG A 714 -8.78 -20.12 6.97
C ARG A 714 -8.41 -18.64 6.91
N ILE A 715 -9.03 -17.77 7.72
CA ILE A 715 -8.82 -16.32 7.67
C ILE A 715 -7.52 -15.94 8.39
N GLY A 716 -6.84 -14.88 7.94
CA GLY A 716 -5.59 -14.37 8.53
C GLY A 716 -4.37 -15.19 8.15
N LEU A 717 -3.25 -14.92 8.82
CA LEU A 717 -1.96 -15.59 8.60
C LEU A 717 -2.04 -17.08 8.95
N SER A 718 -1.52 -17.94 8.08
CA SER A 718 -1.55 -19.41 8.25
C SER A 718 -0.29 -19.97 8.89
#